data_AF-A0A443SC16-F1
#
_entry.id   AF-A0A443SC16-F1
#
_cell.length_a   1.000
_cell.length_b   1.000
_cell.length_c   1.000
_cell.angle_alpha   90.00
_cell.angle_beta   90.00
_cell.angle_gamma   90.00
#
_symmetry.space_group_name_H-M   'P 1'
#
loop_
_entity.id
_entity.type
_entity.pdbx_description
1 polymer ?
#
loop_
_entity_poly.entity_id
_entity_poly.type
_entity_poly.pdbx_seq_one_letter_code
_entity_poly.pdbx_strand_id
1 'polypeptide(L)'
;EINCLKILIFLLTCSLIHNIVTQMVKLAQAKSTTMVSPALVETYSRLLIYTEIESLGIKGFMTQLLNTVWRNQAWSMLHTVLEMFIYRLHHVPAHYRIQLLGHLHTLSNVPQTNHTQLHLCMESTALRLILGLSGTEVLSMHQYSRFQNEPKGLISTESEELNKILVLTLARAILMTGSEPLSVSWCEEFLGNIMQNTPLSWSSYTLASFPPTMAKFYSQFNSIKENKAQLKRSVDEEYRKWITMSNENDIIAHFSLQGTPPLFLCLLWKMLLENDRINPIAYKILDRIGTRALSVHLRTLADFLVYEFANSFGGQHVSKCIDALNDLIWKCHVITLDRLLLCLALRSFEGNEAQVCLFIIQMLLLKPNEFKNRVYEFVQENSPEHWKQSNWYEKHIAFLRKYPEKFYFEHFQDISGQSIQHTYFPIYFSNVCLRFIPVLDIIIHRFLELPTMSMSVDSLLDQLGCLYKFHDRPITYLYNTLHYYEQKLRDRQQLKRKLVGSIVGALKDTKPKNWALSDAYMAYVQRQPDDIDWTPDLDYYIKLISRIVDTMNSKSPFPHIDYRFNEFPNAGVHSLHVTCVELIALPVTPTIVGNNLLEVILTGHKVISRTNIEDWINAVGLVLTALPESYWCVLNERILSMMQSPVLLNCHKQDPFHLMDFTGSHSCMTEMQTGYLIALASSVYHHASVGQISLLPQFLKEQVKPIIKTEEQFLFICHIVGPFLQRLYIERTRIVMDVTIELYEMLEAVDKNCESLRFIDPICDLLYHIKYMFTGDSVKAEIERIIRNFRPPLQLRLRFLTRMNIETN
;
A
#
# COMPACT_ATOMS: atom_id res chain seq x y z
N GLU A 1 -27.55 1.22 -20.56
CA GLU A 1 -27.83 1.77 -19.21
C GLU A 1 -26.98 2.97 -18.83
N ILE A 2 -25.64 2.91 -18.83
CA ILE A 2 -24.81 4.08 -18.43
C ILE A 2 -25.00 5.30 -19.34
N ASN A 3 -25.13 5.10 -20.64
CA ASN A 3 -25.45 6.20 -21.55
C ASN A 3 -26.81 6.82 -21.21
N CYS A 4 -27.79 6.04 -20.76
CA CYS A 4 -29.08 6.57 -20.27
C CYS A 4 -28.91 7.36 -18.96
N LEU A 5 -28.10 6.88 -18.02
CA LEU A 5 -27.79 7.58 -16.76
C LEU A 5 -27.02 8.90 -17.00
N LYS A 6 -26.14 8.96 -18.01
CA LYS A 6 -25.46 10.20 -18.44
C LYS A 6 -26.41 11.23 -19.05
N ILE A 7 -27.54 10.78 -19.61
CA ILE A 7 -28.56 11.64 -20.24
C ILE A 7 -29.53 12.20 -19.17
N LEU A 8 -29.62 11.59 -17.99
CA LEU A 8 -30.46 12.12 -16.91
C LEU A 8 -29.93 13.48 -16.41
N ILE A 9 -30.82 14.47 -16.36
CA ILE A 9 -30.58 15.74 -15.68
C ILE A 9 -30.30 15.46 -14.20
N PHE A 10 -29.34 16.19 -13.61
CA PHE A 10 -28.94 16.09 -12.20
C PHE A 10 -30.12 15.89 -11.22
N LEU A 11 -31.21 16.66 -11.38
CA LEU A 11 -32.41 16.58 -10.54
C LEU A 11 -33.14 15.23 -10.61
N LEU A 12 -33.22 14.61 -11.80
CA LEU A 12 -33.81 13.28 -11.97
C LEU A 12 -32.93 12.22 -11.31
N THR A 13 -31.61 12.36 -11.40
CA THR A 13 -30.64 11.46 -10.75
C THR A 13 -30.75 11.53 -9.22
N CYS A 14 -30.88 12.73 -8.65
CA CYS A 14 -31.12 12.94 -7.23
C CYS A 14 -32.45 12.33 -6.75
N SER A 15 -33.53 12.51 -7.51
CA SER A 15 -34.84 11.91 -7.21
C SER A 15 -34.78 10.37 -7.24
N LEU A 16 -34.07 9.80 -8.21
CA LEU A 16 -33.89 8.35 -8.33
C LEU A 16 -33.13 7.77 -7.14
N ILE A 17 -32.02 8.38 -6.73
CA ILE A 17 -31.26 7.97 -5.53
C ILE A 17 -32.15 8.02 -4.30
N HIS A 18 -32.87 9.13 -4.10
CA HIS A 18 -33.75 9.28 -2.95
C HIS A 18 -34.84 8.20 -2.90
N ASN A 19 -35.46 7.88 -4.04
CA ASN A 19 -36.48 6.83 -4.12
C ASN A 19 -35.91 5.43 -3.81
N ILE A 20 -34.74 5.10 -4.36
CA ILE A 20 -34.06 3.82 -4.09
C ILE A 20 -33.74 3.70 -2.60
N VAL A 21 -33.08 4.71 -2.02
CA VAL A 21 -32.70 4.71 -0.60
C VAL A 21 -33.94 4.60 0.30
N THR A 22 -35.01 5.32 -0.02
CA THR A 22 -36.28 5.25 0.74
C THR A 22 -36.87 3.83 0.71
N GLN A 23 -36.84 3.14 -0.42
CA GLN A 23 -37.29 1.75 -0.50
C GLN A 23 -36.39 0.80 0.29
N MET A 24 -35.06 0.93 0.16
CA MET A 24 -34.11 0.10 0.92
C MET A 24 -34.26 0.30 2.43
N VAL A 25 -34.47 1.54 2.88
CA VAL A 25 -34.73 1.87 4.29
C VAL A 25 -36.06 1.26 4.77
N LYS A 26 -37.13 1.34 3.98
CA LYS A 26 -38.42 0.70 4.30
C LYS A 26 -38.27 -0.82 4.45
N LEU A 27 -37.55 -1.46 3.53
CA LEU A 27 -37.28 -2.90 3.59
C LEU A 27 -36.45 -3.28 4.83
N ALA A 28 -35.46 -2.46 5.19
CA ALA A 28 -34.65 -2.66 6.39
C ALA A 28 -35.48 -2.49 7.68
N GLN A 29 -36.35 -1.48 7.74
CA GLN A 29 -37.26 -1.26 8.88
C GLN A 29 -38.29 -2.38 9.02
N ALA A 30 -38.81 -2.90 7.91
CA ALA A 30 -39.76 -4.00 7.90
C ALA A 30 -39.12 -5.36 8.26
N LYS A 31 -37.79 -5.44 8.42
CA LYS A 31 -37.02 -6.68 8.60
C LYS A 31 -37.39 -7.76 7.57
N SER A 32 -37.74 -7.33 6.36
CA SER A 32 -38.19 -8.23 5.30
C SER A 32 -37.04 -9.16 4.89
N THR A 33 -37.35 -10.44 4.71
CA THR A 33 -36.43 -11.44 4.14
C THR A 33 -36.40 -11.39 2.61
N THR A 34 -37.19 -10.51 1.99
CA THR A 34 -37.28 -10.39 0.53
C THR A 34 -35.96 -9.88 -0.05
N MET A 35 -35.41 -10.60 -1.03
CA MET A 35 -34.19 -10.21 -1.72
C MET A 35 -34.40 -8.91 -2.50
N VAL A 36 -33.43 -8.01 -2.41
CA VAL A 36 -33.41 -6.81 -3.25
C VAL A 36 -33.14 -7.24 -4.69
N SER A 37 -33.79 -6.61 -5.67
CA SER A 37 -33.52 -6.91 -7.07
C SER A 37 -32.04 -6.65 -7.42
N PRO A 38 -31.32 -7.58 -8.07
CA PRO A 38 -29.94 -7.38 -8.50
C PRO A 38 -29.75 -6.10 -9.33
N ALA A 39 -30.71 -5.79 -10.19
CA ALA A 39 -30.69 -4.59 -11.02
C ALA A 39 -30.78 -3.29 -10.19
N LEU A 40 -31.49 -3.31 -9.06
CA LEU A 40 -31.59 -2.16 -8.16
C LEU A 40 -30.26 -1.90 -7.45
N VAL A 41 -29.60 -2.95 -6.95
CA VAL A 41 -28.28 -2.85 -6.32
C VAL A 41 -27.22 -2.39 -7.32
N GLU A 42 -27.20 -2.95 -8.53
CA GLU A 42 -26.27 -2.54 -9.59
C GLU A 42 -26.53 -1.09 -10.02
N THR A 43 -27.78 -0.68 -10.19
CA THR A 43 -28.14 0.71 -10.54
C THR A 43 -27.74 1.68 -9.45
N TYR A 44 -28.00 1.34 -8.18
CA TYR A 44 -27.64 2.18 -7.05
C TYR A 44 -26.12 2.35 -6.94
N SER A 45 -25.33 1.28 -7.12
CA SER A 45 -23.87 1.39 -7.09
C SER A 45 -23.32 2.32 -8.19
N ARG A 46 -23.88 2.27 -9.40
CA ARG A 46 -23.51 3.19 -10.50
C ARG A 46 -23.89 4.64 -10.21
N LEU A 47 -24.98 4.88 -9.48
CA LEU A 47 -25.39 6.23 -9.06
C LEU A 47 -24.46 6.81 -7.99
N LEU A 48 -23.91 5.98 -7.10
CA LEU A 48 -22.98 6.39 -6.05
C LEU A 48 -21.61 6.86 -6.57
N ILE A 49 -21.31 6.65 -7.85
CA ILE A 49 -20.05 7.05 -8.49
C ILE A 49 -20.03 8.55 -8.84
N TYR A 50 -21.20 9.19 -8.96
CA TYR A 50 -21.29 10.61 -9.27
C TYR A 50 -20.97 11.45 -8.03
N THR A 51 -19.78 12.04 -8.01
CA THR A 51 -19.29 12.90 -6.92
C THR A 51 -20.14 14.17 -6.75
N GLU A 52 -20.78 14.66 -7.81
CA GLU A 52 -21.71 15.80 -7.76
C GLU A 52 -22.89 15.56 -6.81
N ILE A 53 -23.23 14.28 -6.55
CA ILE A 53 -24.36 13.87 -5.70
C ILE A 53 -23.86 13.34 -4.35
N GLU A 54 -22.62 13.63 -3.94
CA GLU A 54 -22.00 13.09 -2.73
C GLU A 54 -22.88 13.19 -1.47
N SER A 55 -23.59 14.30 -1.30
CA SER A 55 -24.48 14.55 -0.14
C SER A 55 -25.62 13.52 -0.03
N LEU A 56 -26.32 13.23 -1.13
CA LEU A 56 -27.41 12.25 -1.17
C LEU A 56 -26.91 10.82 -1.51
N GLY A 57 -25.73 10.72 -2.12
CA GLY A 57 -25.08 9.48 -2.54
C GLY A 57 -24.24 8.87 -1.42
N ILE A 58 -22.92 9.00 -1.49
CA ILE A 58 -21.98 8.33 -0.56
C ILE A 58 -22.20 8.77 0.90
N LYS A 59 -22.41 10.07 1.15
CA LYS A 59 -22.67 10.56 2.51
C LYS A 59 -23.98 10.01 3.06
N GLY A 60 -25.06 10.05 2.26
CA GLY A 60 -26.36 9.46 2.61
C GLY A 60 -26.26 7.95 2.83
N PHE A 61 -25.52 7.25 1.98
CA PHE A 61 -25.22 5.82 2.12
C PHE A 61 -24.57 5.50 3.47
N MET A 62 -23.51 6.23 3.84
CA MET A 62 -22.76 6.02 5.08
C MET A 62 -23.54 6.43 6.34
N THR A 63 -24.21 7.58 6.30
CA THR A 63 -24.79 8.20 7.51
C THR A 63 -26.27 7.86 7.72
N GLN A 64 -27.02 7.55 6.67
CA GLN A 64 -28.45 7.26 6.74
C GLN A 64 -28.74 5.79 6.49
N LEU A 65 -28.37 5.25 5.32
CA LEU A 65 -28.72 3.88 4.94
C LEU A 65 -28.03 2.87 5.86
N LEU A 66 -26.70 2.92 5.96
CA LEU A 66 -25.92 1.98 6.77
C LEU A 66 -26.31 2.03 8.25
N ASN A 67 -26.46 3.22 8.82
CA ASN A 67 -26.90 3.41 10.20
C ASN A 67 -28.33 2.91 10.45
N THR A 68 -29.24 3.03 9.48
CA THR A 68 -30.61 2.53 9.61
C THR A 68 -30.66 1.01 9.51
N VAL A 69 -29.92 0.44 8.56
CA VAL A 69 -29.74 -1.02 8.42
C VAL A 69 -29.16 -1.61 9.70
N TRP A 70 -28.18 -0.92 10.30
CA TRP A 70 -27.61 -1.26 11.59
C TRP A 70 -28.66 -1.26 12.70
N ARG A 71 -29.32 -0.11 12.93
CA ARG A 71 -30.25 0.07 14.05
C ARG A 71 -31.39 -0.95 14.03
N ASN A 72 -31.82 -1.33 12.84
CA ASN A 72 -32.92 -2.28 12.65
C ASN A 72 -32.46 -3.73 12.54
N GLN A 73 -31.15 -4.00 12.61
CA GLN A 73 -30.57 -5.36 12.55
C GLN A 73 -30.95 -6.13 11.27
N ALA A 74 -30.99 -5.42 10.14
CA ALA A 74 -31.33 -6.01 8.85
C ALA A 74 -30.10 -6.67 8.19
N TRP A 75 -29.71 -7.85 8.69
CA TRP A 75 -28.45 -8.53 8.32
C TRP A 75 -28.30 -8.85 6.83
N SER A 76 -29.38 -9.27 6.16
CA SER A 76 -29.38 -9.54 4.71
C SER A 76 -29.12 -8.28 3.88
N MET A 77 -29.71 -7.15 4.29
CA MET A 77 -29.46 -5.85 3.66
C MET A 77 -28.04 -5.38 3.95
N LEU A 78 -27.53 -5.60 5.17
CA LEU A 78 -26.15 -5.28 5.53
C LEU A 78 -25.16 -6.05 4.64
N HIS A 79 -25.35 -7.36 4.48
CA HIS A 79 -24.52 -8.18 3.59
C HIS A 79 -24.53 -7.62 2.16
N THR A 80 -25.70 -7.34 1.61
CA THR A 80 -25.87 -6.76 0.26
C THR A 80 -25.13 -5.42 0.10
N VAL A 81 -25.26 -4.54 1.09
CA VAL A 81 -24.68 -3.20 1.10
C VAL A 81 -23.16 -3.24 1.19
N LEU A 82 -22.60 -4.14 2.02
CA LEU A 82 -21.16 -4.35 2.13
C LEU A 82 -20.58 -4.96 0.85
N GLU A 83 -21.25 -5.95 0.27
CA GLU A 83 -20.84 -6.57 -0.99
C GLU A 83 -20.82 -5.54 -2.14
N MET A 84 -21.85 -4.70 -2.23
CA MET A 84 -21.89 -3.59 -3.17
C MET A 84 -20.74 -2.60 -2.95
N PHE A 85 -20.42 -2.27 -1.69
CA PHE A 85 -19.32 -1.36 -1.38
C PHE A 85 -17.99 -1.87 -1.91
N ILE A 86 -17.70 -3.17 -1.70
CA ILE A 86 -16.43 -3.77 -2.09
C ILE A 86 -16.28 -3.89 -3.61
N TYR A 87 -17.29 -4.43 -4.28
CA TYR A 87 -17.14 -4.91 -5.67
C TYR A 87 -17.63 -3.92 -6.73
N ARG A 88 -18.22 -2.78 -6.32
CA ARG A 88 -18.82 -1.82 -7.25
C ARG A 88 -18.44 -0.36 -7.01
N LEU A 89 -17.96 -0.01 -5.81
CA LEU A 89 -17.52 1.37 -5.54
C LEU A 89 -16.02 1.51 -5.80
N HIS A 90 -15.62 2.64 -6.38
CA HIS A 90 -14.23 2.91 -6.78
C HIS A 90 -13.64 4.08 -5.99
N HIS A 91 -14.00 5.31 -6.36
CA HIS A 91 -13.45 6.54 -5.78
C HIS A 91 -14.23 6.99 -4.53
N VAL A 92 -14.14 6.20 -3.46
CA VAL A 92 -14.71 6.58 -2.16
C VAL A 92 -13.68 7.39 -1.36
N PRO A 93 -14.03 8.61 -0.89
CA PRO A 93 -13.15 9.40 -0.03
C PRO A 93 -12.63 8.63 1.20
N ALA A 94 -11.37 8.90 1.58
CA ALA A 94 -10.68 8.15 2.64
C ALA A 94 -11.41 8.18 3.98
N HIS A 95 -11.96 9.33 4.36
CA HIS A 95 -12.67 9.50 5.62
C HIS A 95 -13.92 8.61 5.72
N TYR A 96 -14.65 8.37 4.61
CA TYR A 96 -15.77 7.42 4.59
C TYR A 96 -15.32 5.97 4.68
N ARG A 97 -14.20 5.61 4.04
CA ARG A 97 -13.59 4.28 4.16
C ARG A 97 -13.15 3.99 5.60
N ILE A 98 -12.52 4.97 6.24
CA ILE A 98 -12.11 4.91 7.66
C ILE A 98 -13.33 4.80 8.58
N GLN A 99 -14.39 5.59 8.32
CA GLN A 99 -15.64 5.50 9.08
C GLN A 99 -16.28 4.11 8.95
N LEU A 100 -16.31 3.54 7.74
CA LEU A 100 -16.83 2.18 7.51
C LEU A 100 -16.02 1.14 8.28
N LEU A 101 -14.68 1.24 8.24
CA LEU A 101 -13.78 0.36 8.98
C LEU A 101 -14.10 0.39 10.48
N GLY A 102 -14.31 1.59 11.05
CA GLY A 102 -14.70 1.75 12.44
C GLY A 102 -16.02 1.08 12.80
N HIS A 103 -17.03 1.23 11.93
CA HIS A 103 -18.30 0.55 12.11
C HIS A 103 -18.15 -0.98 12.04
N LEU A 104 -17.32 -1.51 11.14
CA LEU A 104 -17.10 -2.95 10.99
C LEU A 104 -16.46 -3.58 12.24
N HIS A 105 -15.44 -2.93 12.83
CA HIS A 105 -14.83 -3.41 14.08
C HIS A 105 -15.79 -3.36 15.26
N THR A 106 -16.72 -2.42 15.24
CA THR A 106 -17.79 -2.36 16.26
C THR A 106 -18.82 -3.49 16.05
N LEU A 107 -19.14 -3.83 14.78
CA LEU A 107 -20.08 -4.92 14.45
C LEU A 107 -19.58 -6.30 14.81
N SER A 108 -18.30 -6.56 14.57
CA SER A 108 -17.71 -7.86 14.87
C SER A 108 -17.83 -8.19 16.36
N ASN A 109 -17.92 -7.16 17.21
CA ASN A 109 -18.10 -7.33 18.65
C ASN A 109 -19.54 -7.69 19.07
N VAL A 110 -20.55 -7.48 18.23
CA VAL A 110 -21.96 -7.76 18.56
C VAL A 110 -22.27 -9.26 18.42
N PRO A 111 -22.72 -9.97 19.47
CA PRO A 111 -22.97 -11.43 19.42
C PRO A 111 -23.98 -11.87 18.35
N GLN A 112 -24.91 -11.00 17.98
CA GLN A 112 -25.98 -11.26 17.02
C GLN A 112 -25.49 -11.31 15.56
N THR A 113 -24.22 -10.95 15.28
CA THR A 113 -23.62 -11.01 13.94
C THR A 113 -22.89 -12.33 13.66
N ASN A 114 -23.01 -13.33 14.54
CA ASN A 114 -22.33 -14.63 14.47
C ASN A 114 -22.88 -15.57 13.37
N HIS A 115 -23.14 -15.03 12.18
CA HIS A 115 -23.44 -15.78 10.97
C HIS A 115 -22.17 -15.89 10.11
N THR A 116 -21.81 -17.10 9.66
CA THR A 116 -20.58 -17.37 8.91
C THR A 116 -20.40 -16.45 7.71
N GLN A 117 -21.45 -16.32 6.90
CA GLN A 117 -21.41 -15.54 5.67
C GLN A 117 -21.29 -14.03 5.94
N LEU A 118 -21.95 -13.52 6.98
CA LEU A 118 -21.85 -12.10 7.36
C LEU A 118 -20.47 -11.79 7.95
N HIS A 119 -19.97 -12.62 8.87
CA HIS A 119 -18.64 -12.47 9.44
C HIS A 119 -17.56 -12.51 8.35
N LEU A 120 -17.68 -13.45 7.40
CA LEU A 120 -16.80 -13.53 6.25
C LEU A 120 -16.83 -12.25 5.41
N CYS A 121 -18.02 -11.72 5.12
CA CYS A 121 -18.19 -10.49 4.38
C CYS A 121 -17.57 -9.29 5.11
N MET A 122 -17.81 -9.15 6.42
CA MET A 122 -17.31 -8.02 7.22
C MET A 122 -15.79 -7.96 7.25
N GLU A 123 -15.12 -9.08 7.55
CA GLU A 123 -13.65 -9.11 7.56
C GLU A 123 -13.05 -9.01 6.15
N SER A 124 -13.69 -9.56 5.12
CA SER A 124 -13.25 -9.35 3.72
C SER A 124 -13.39 -7.88 3.30
N THR A 125 -14.45 -7.20 3.77
CA THR A 125 -14.62 -5.74 3.59
C THR A 125 -13.49 -4.98 4.28
N ALA A 126 -13.24 -5.28 5.56
CA ALA A 126 -12.20 -4.63 6.35
C ALA A 126 -10.81 -4.84 5.73
N LEU A 127 -10.51 -6.08 5.29
CA LEU A 127 -9.27 -6.43 4.60
C LEU A 127 -9.03 -5.54 3.37
N ARG A 128 -10.03 -5.43 2.48
CA ARG A 128 -9.93 -4.61 1.26
C ARG A 128 -9.88 -3.12 1.55
N LEU A 129 -10.60 -2.65 2.57
CA LEU A 129 -10.51 -1.27 3.02
C LEU A 129 -9.09 -0.92 3.46
N ILE A 130 -8.49 -1.75 4.33
CA ILE A 130 -7.14 -1.53 4.86
C ILE A 130 -6.11 -1.55 3.72
N LEU A 131 -6.10 -2.59 2.88
CA LEU A 131 -5.15 -2.72 1.76
C LEU A 131 -5.30 -1.60 0.72
N GLY A 132 -6.54 -1.10 0.54
CA GLY A 132 -6.89 -0.04 -0.39
C GLY A 132 -6.54 1.38 0.07
N LEU A 133 -6.01 1.58 1.28
CA LEU A 133 -5.55 2.90 1.74
C LEU A 133 -4.21 3.27 1.11
N SER A 134 -4.12 4.48 0.59
CA SER A 134 -2.85 5.05 0.09
C SER A 134 -1.96 5.53 1.24
N GLY A 135 -0.66 5.70 0.98
CA GLY A 135 0.30 6.10 2.02
C GLY A 135 -0.06 7.41 2.73
N THR A 136 -0.52 8.41 1.98
CA THR A 136 -0.98 9.71 2.51
C THR A 136 -2.23 9.56 3.36
N GLU A 137 -3.17 8.70 2.95
CA GLU A 137 -4.41 8.44 3.68
C GLU A 137 -4.13 7.76 5.02
N VAL A 138 -3.21 6.79 5.05
CA VAL A 138 -2.80 6.10 6.28
C VAL A 138 -2.20 7.07 7.28
N LEU A 139 -1.29 7.95 6.85
CA LEU A 139 -0.68 8.94 7.74
C LEU A 139 -1.69 9.98 8.24
N SER A 140 -2.71 10.28 7.44
CA SER A 140 -3.81 11.16 7.85
C SER A 140 -4.82 10.49 8.79
N MET A 141 -4.75 9.17 9.02
CA MET A 141 -5.64 8.47 9.97
C MET A 141 -5.60 9.10 11.36
N HIS A 142 -4.43 9.54 11.83
CA HIS A 142 -4.30 10.24 13.10
C HIS A 142 -5.10 11.55 13.14
N GLN A 143 -5.09 12.32 12.05
CA GLN A 143 -5.86 13.56 11.96
C GLN A 143 -7.36 13.25 12.01
N TYR A 144 -7.81 12.22 11.29
CA TYR A 144 -9.20 11.78 11.30
C TYR A 144 -9.66 11.23 12.66
N SER A 145 -8.79 10.52 13.39
CA SER A 145 -9.08 10.03 14.74
C SER A 145 -9.30 11.18 15.74
N ARG A 146 -8.58 12.30 15.58
CA ARG A 146 -8.78 13.50 16.42
C ARG A 146 -10.12 14.18 16.16
N PHE A 147 -10.64 14.14 14.93
CA PHE A 147 -11.97 14.68 14.62
C PHE A 147 -13.13 13.81 15.16
N GLN A 148 -12.89 12.54 15.47
CA GLN A 148 -13.93 11.61 15.92
C GLN A 148 -13.99 11.38 17.44
N ASN A 149 -13.14 12.03 18.25
CA ASN A 149 -13.07 11.87 19.72
C ASN A 149 -12.89 10.43 20.26
N GLU A 150 -12.79 9.40 19.41
CA GLU A 150 -12.56 8.01 19.82
C GLU A 150 -11.51 7.31 18.93
N PRO A 151 -10.26 7.11 19.39
CA PRO A 151 -9.25 6.34 18.67
C PRO A 151 -9.56 4.82 18.62
N LYS A 152 -10.54 4.34 19.42
CA LYS A 152 -10.86 2.92 19.58
C LYS A 152 -11.56 2.29 18.38
N GLY A 153 -12.14 3.08 17.47
CA GLY A 153 -12.86 2.55 16.32
C GLY A 153 -11.96 1.87 15.27
N LEU A 154 -10.70 2.30 15.14
CA LEU A 154 -9.82 1.89 14.03
C LEU A 154 -9.16 0.51 14.20
N ILE A 155 -9.06 0.03 15.44
CA ILE A 155 -8.31 -1.20 15.77
C ILE A 155 -9.30 -2.33 15.99
N SER A 156 -9.03 -3.48 15.39
CA SER A 156 -9.80 -4.70 15.67
C SER A 156 -9.47 -5.20 17.07
N THR A 157 -10.49 -5.54 17.85
CA THR A 157 -10.32 -6.08 19.22
C THR A 157 -9.91 -7.55 19.24
N GLU A 158 -10.18 -8.32 18.19
CA GLU A 158 -9.97 -9.77 18.18
C GLU A 158 -9.24 -10.33 16.96
N SER A 159 -9.49 -9.75 15.78
CA SER A 159 -8.89 -10.22 14.52
C SER A 159 -7.42 -9.79 14.45
N GLU A 160 -6.51 -10.74 14.70
CA GLU A 160 -5.06 -10.57 14.62
C GLU A 160 -4.65 -10.25 13.18
N GLU A 161 -5.27 -10.90 12.20
CA GLU A 161 -4.97 -10.78 10.78
C GLU A 161 -5.21 -9.35 10.28
N LEU A 162 -6.36 -8.75 10.61
CA LEU A 162 -6.67 -7.36 10.21
C LEU A 162 -5.68 -6.36 10.81
N ASN A 163 -5.33 -6.53 12.09
CA ASN A 163 -4.34 -5.66 12.75
C ASN A 163 -2.93 -5.84 12.18
N LYS A 164 -2.52 -7.07 11.83
CA LYS A 164 -1.26 -7.31 11.11
C LYS A 164 -1.23 -6.59 9.77
N ILE A 165 -2.31 -6.68 8.99
CA ILE A 165 -2.38 -6.04 7.68
C ILE A 165 -2.39 -4.50 7.80
N LEU A 166 -3.02 -3.97 8.85
CA LEU A 166 -2.94 -2.54 9.17
C LEU A 166 -1.50 -2.09 9.46
N VAL A 167 -0.75 -2.89 10.23
CA VAL A 167 0.68 -2.64 10.50
C VAL A 167 1.53 -2.74 9.23
N LEU A 168 1.29 -3.73 8.36
CA LEU A 168 1.96 -3.83 7.05
C LEU A 168 1.68 -2.62 6.17
N THR A 169 0.43 -2.17 6.14
CA THR A 169 -0.01 -0.99 5.38
C THR A 169 0.64 0.28 5.92
N LEU A 170 0.77 0.40 7.25
CA LEU A 170 1.47 1.50 7.92
C LEU A 170 2.97 1.50 7.63
N ALA A 171 3.63 0.35 7.72
CA ALA A 171 5.05 0.19 7.40
C ALA A 171 5.34 0.63 5.95
N ARG A 172 4.49 0.20 5.00
CA ARG A 172 4.55 0.65 3.61
C ARG A 172 4.38 2.17 3.48
N ALA A 173 3.36 2.73 4.14
CA ALA A 173 3.04 4.15 4.05
C ALA A 173 4.21 5.02 4.53
N ILE A 174 4.80 4.70 5.70
CA ILE A 174 5.91 5.45 6.28
C ILE A 174 7.14 5.40 5.38
N LEU A 175 7.48 4.23 4.84
CA LEU A 175 8.64 4.07 3.97
C LEU A 175 8.46 4.84 2.65
N MET A 176 7.30 4.72 2.00
CA MET A 176 7.05 5.38 0.71
C MET A 176 6.99 6.90 0.80
N THR A 177 6.48 7.45 1.90
CA THR A 177 6.42 8.90 2.07
C THR A 177 7.70 9.48 2.69
N GLY A 178 8.67 8.66 3.07
CA GLY A 178 9.88 9.08 3.80
C GLY A 178 9.58 9.73 5.16
N SER A 179 8.42 9.42 5.77
CA SER A 179 7.93 10.10 6.98
C SER A 179 8.45 9.50 8.29
N GLU A 180 9.48 8.66 8.23
CA GLU A 180 10.04 7.98 9.40
C GLU A 180 10.40 8.91 10.58
N PRO A 181 11.13 10.04 10.39
CA PRO A 181 11.42 10.95 11.50
C PRO A 181 10.17 11.71 12.00
N LEU A 182 9.07 11.68 11.23
CA LEU A 182 7.86 12.47 11.47
C LEU A 182 6.79 11.72 12.27
N SER A 183 6.79 10.37 12.23
CA SER A 183 5.68 9.55 12.75
C SER A 183 5.95 8.89 14.10
N VAL A 184 7.15 9.01 14.68
CA VAL A 184 7.60 8.19 15.82
C VAL A 184 6.63 8.20 17.01
N SER A 185 6.24 9.37 17.52
CA SER A 185 5.45 9.44 18.76
C SER A 185 4.03 8.90 18.63
N TRP A 186 3.30 9.31 17.59
CA TRP A 186 1.95 8.79 17.34
C TRP A 186 1.98 7.31 16.92
N CYS A 187 2.95 6.91 16.10
CA CYS A 187 3.07 5.53 15.63
C CYS A 187 3.32 4.60 16.81
N GLU A 188 4.22 4.93 17.73
CA GLU A 188 4.47 4.13 18.93
C GLU A 188 3.23 4.01 19.82
N GLU A 189 2.48 5.10 20.04
CA GLU A 189 1.21 5.06 20.79
C GLU A 189 0.18 4.16 20.10
N PHE A 190 0.02 4.30 18.78
CA PHE A 190 -0.91 3.53 17.98
C PHE A 190 -0.57 2.03 17.97
N LEU A 191 0.71 1.69 17.76
CA LEU A 191 1.20 0.31 17.81
C LEU A 191 1.07 -0.27 19.23
N GLY A 192 1.28 0.55 20.27
CA GLY A 192 1.04 0.19 21.67
C GLY A 192 -0.41 -0.23 21.92
N ASN A 193 -1.39 0.54 21.40
CA ASN A 193 -2.80 0.19 21.48
C ASN A 193 -3.15 -1.11 20.74
N ILE A 194 -2.54 -1.36 19.58
CA ILE A 194 -2.69 -2.65 18.87
C ILE A 194 -2.17 -3.80 19.72
N MET A 195 -0.98 -3.67 20.31
CA MET A 195 -0.37 -4.70 21.15
C MET A 195 -1.17 -5.02 22.42
N GLN A 196 -1.88 -4.03 22.97
CA GLN A 196 -2.79 -4.24 24.12
C GLN A 196 -4.03 -5.07 23.75
N ASN A 197 -4.59 -4.86 22.56
CA ASN A 197 -5.79 -5.58 22.11
C ASN A 197 -5.45 -6.97 21.56
N THR A 198 -4.48 -7.03 20.64
CA THR A 198 -4.04 -8.27 19.98
C THR A 198 -2.51 -8.30 19.99
N PRO A 199 -1.86 -9.10 20.88
CA PRO A 199 -0.40 -9.17 20.92
C PRO A 199 0.12 -9.79 19.62
N LEU A 200 0.82 -8.99 18.82
CA LEU A 200 1.32 -9.39 17.51
C LEU A 200 2.75 -9.93 17.59
N SER A 201 3.05 -10.89 16.73
CA SER A 201 4.41 -11.37 16.48
C SER A 201 4.73 -11.32 14.99
N TRP A 202 5.99 -11.05 14.67
CA TRP A 202 6.50 -10.88 13.32
C TRP A 202 7.72 -11.78 13.09
N SER A 203 7.87 -12.29 11.88
CA SER A 203 9.09 -12.97 11.48
C SER A 203 10.23 -11.96 11.29
N SER A 204 11.47 -12.42 11.47
CA SER A 204 12.68 -11.64 11.22
C SER A 204 12.76 -11.14 9.77
N TYR A 205 12.30 -11.94 8.81
CA TYR A 205 12.28 -11.59 7.38
C TYR A 205 11.34 -10.42 7.06
N THR A 206 10.16 -10.41 7.68
CA THR A 206 9.17 -9.33 7.54
C THR A 206 9.66 -8.08 8.27
N LEU A 207 10.11 -8.24 9.51
CA LEU A 207 10.55 -7.14 10.37
C LEU A 207 11.76 -6.41 9.77
N ALA A 208 12.65 -7.14 9.07
CA ALA A 208 13.76 -6.55 8.31
C ALA A 208 13.31 -5.64 7.14
N SER A 209 12.05 -5.72 6.71
CA SER A 209 11.49 -4.85 5.66
C SER A 209 10.77 -3.62 6.25
N PHE A 210 10.53 -3.59 7.56
CA PHE A 210 9.83 -2.47 8.21
C PHE A 210 10.74 -1.24 8.31
N PRO A 211 10.14 -0.03 8.42
CA PRO A 211 10.87 1.14 8.86
C PRO A 211 11.67 0.84 10.15
N PRO A 212 12.96 1.22 10.22
CA PRO A 212 13.82 1.00 11.39
C PRO A 212 13.18 1.33 12.75
N THR A 213 12.40 2.40 12.83
CA THR A 213 11.64 2.80 14.02
C THR A 213 10.62 1.73 14.47
N MET A 214 9.78 1.24 13.55
CA MET A 214 8.82 0.17 13.82
C MET A 214 9.51 -1.16 14.13
N ALA A 215 10.60 -1.46 13.41
CA ALA A 215 11.41 -2.65 13.66
C ALA A 215 11.97 -2.65 15.09
N LYS A 216 12.50 -1.51 15.55
CA LYS A 216 12.97 -1.33 16.93
C LYS A 216 11.84 -1.49 17.94
N PHE A 217 10.67 -0.89 17.71
CA PHE A 217 9.51 -1.04 18.58
C PHE A 217 9.16 -2.53 18.79
N TYR A 218 8.98 -3.29 17.71
CA TYR A 218 8.62 -4.71 17.82
C TYR A 218 9.76 -5.58 18.36
N SER A 219 11.02 -5.20 18.17
CA SER A 219 12.16 -5.94 18.75
C SER A 219 12.21 -5.89 20.28
N GLN A 220 11.56 -4.90 20.92
CA GLN A 220 11.47 -4.80 22.37
C GLN A 220 10.41 -5.75 22.95
N PHE A 221 9.42 -6.14 22.14
CA PHE A 221 8.36 -7.06 22.54
C PHE A 221 8.77 -8.50 22.18
N ASN A 222 9.34 -9.22 23.14
CA ASN A 222 9.57 -10.66 22.99
C ASN A 222 8.23 -11.40 22.97
N SER A 223 7.84 -11.91 21.80
CA SER A 223 6.68 -12.79 21.69
C SER A 223 6.95 -14.08 22.48
N ILE A 224 6.00 -14.49 23.33
CA ILE A 224 6.01 -15.80 23.97
C ILE A 224 5.93 -16.84 22.85
N LYS A 225 7.03 -17.55 22.57
CA LYS A 225 7.02 -18.66 21.61
C LYS A 225 6.24 -19.81 22.24
N GLU A 226 5.06 -20.12 21.70
CA GLU A 226 4.34 -21.33 22.09
C GLU A 226 5.23 -22.56 21.86
N ASN A 227 5.27 -23.45 22.85
CA ASN A 227 6.03 -24.68 22.75
C ASN A 227 5.33 -25.64 21.78
N LYS A 228 5.82 -25.71 20.54
CA LYS A 228 5.20 -26.52 19.47
C LYS A 228 5.14 -28.01 19.79
N ALA A 229 6.11 -28.52 20.53
CA ALA A 229 6.08 -29.91 21.02
C ALA A 229 5.01 -30.12 22.10
N GLN A 230 4.66 -29.07 22.85
CA GLN A 230 3.50 -29.09 23.74
C GLN A 230 2.20 -29.04 22.94
N LEU A 231 2.10 -28.17 21.92
CA LEU A 231 0.94 -28.12 21.03
C LEU A 231 0.64 -29.49 20.42
N LYS A 232 1.64 -30.16 19.86
CA LYS A 232 1.50 -31.53 19.33
C LYS A 232 0.98 -32.51 20.38
N ARG A 233 1.57 -32.52 21.58
CA ARG A 233 1.15 -33.40 22.68
C ARG A 233 -0.30 -33.13 23.09
N SER A 234 -0.69 -31.87 23.22
CA SER A 234 -2.06 -31.50 23.57
C SER A 234 -3.07 -31.90 22.50
N VAL A 235 -2.74 -31.74 21.21
CA VAL A 235 -3.60 -32.22 20.11
C VAL A 235 -3.73 -33.75 20.15
N ASP A 236 -2.65 -34.49 20.37
CA ASP A 236 -2.68 -35.95 20.45
C ASP A 236 -3.46 -36.44 21.68
N GLU A 237 -3.35 -35.76 22.82
CA GLU A 237 -4.11 -36.06 24.04
C GLU A 237 -5.61 -35.81 23.87
N GLU A 238 -6.00 -34.65 23.33
CA GLU A 238 -7.41 -34.33 23.06
C GLU A 238 -8.00 -35.25 21.97
N TYR A 239 -7.19 -35.66 20.99
CA TYR A 239 -7.62 -36.63 19.99
C TYR A 239 -7.84 -38.04 20.59
N ARG A 240 -6.99 -38.47 21.53
CA ARG A 240 -7.26 -39.70 22.29
C ARG A 240 -8.55 -39.59 23.09
N LYS A 241 -8.79 -38.45 23.76
CA LYS A 241 -10.05 -38.20 24.49
C LYS A 241 -11.25 -38.32 23.55
N TRP A 242 -11.18 -37.71 22.37
CA TRP A 242 -12.22 -37.82 21.33
C TRP A 242 -12.54 -39.27 20.98
N ILE A 243 -11.53 -40.12 20.79
CA ILE A 243 -11.71 -41.54 20.47
C ILE A 243 -12.31 -42.32 21.65
N THR A 244 -11.93 -41.99 22.88
CA THR A 244 -12.36 -42.71 24.09
C THR A 244 -13.75 -42.33 24.60
N MET A 245 -14.21 -41.11 24.31
CA MET A 245 -15.52 -40.63 24.76
C MET A 245 -16.63 -41.24 23.90
N SER A 246 -17.68 -41.78 24.54
CA SER A 246 -18.82 -42.42 23.87
C SER A 246 -20.13 -41.62 23.98
N ASN A 247 -20.26 -40.72 24.96
CA ASN A 247 -21.46 -39.92 25.18
C ASN A 247 -21.44 -38.63 24.34
N GLU A 248 -22.39 -38.47 23.40
CA GLU A 248 -22.46 -37.30 22.51
C GLU A 248 -22.54 -35.97 23.27
N ASN A 249 -23.32 -35.90 24.35
CA ASN A 249 -23.53 -34.65 25.08
C ASN A 249 -22.27 -34.17 25.80
N ASP A 250 -21.51 -35.12 26.35
CA ASP A 250 -20.25 -34.83 27.04
C ASP A 250 -19.17 -34.40 26.03
N ILE A 251 -19.12 -35.05 24.86
CA ILE A 251 -18.22 -34.66 23.76
C ILE A 251 -18.53 -33.23 23.32
N ILE A 252 -19.81 -32.92 23.08
CA ILE A 252 -20.21 -31.58 22.67
C ILE A 252 -19.87 -30.56 23.75
N ALA A 253 -20.17 -30.84 25.02
CA ALA A 253 -19.88 -29.93 26.13
C ALA A 253 -18.37 -29.67 26.30
N HIS A 254 -17.54 -30.71 26.19
CA HIS A 254 -16.09 -30.61 26.36
C HIS A 254 -15.43 -29.81 25.24
N PHE A 255 -15.72 -30.13 23.97
CA PHE A 255 -15.06 -29.52 22.82
C PHE A 255 -15.66 -28.18 22.35
N SER A 256 -16.78 -27.74 22.93
CA SER A 256 -17.39 -26.43 22.64
C SER A 256 -17.24 -25.39 23.76
N LEU A 257 -16.57 -25.76 24.86
CA LEU A 257 -16.47 -24.91 26.04
C LEU A 257 -15.57 -23.71 25.78
N GLN A 258 -16.08 -22.49 26.02
CA GLN A 258 -15.30 -21.26 25.87
C GLN A 258 -14.14 -21.22 26.87
N GLY A 259 -12.94 -20.85 26.40
CA GLY A 259 -11.72 -20.80 27.20
C GLY A 259 -10.90 -22.10 27.22
N THR A 260 -11.37 -23.16 26.56
CA THR A 260 -10.54 -24.35 26.30
C THR A 260 -9.50 -24.07 25.20
N PRO A 261 -8.38 -24.81 25.15
CA PRO A 261 -7.40 -24.67 24.09
C PRO A 261 -8.05 -24.86 22.72
N PRO A 262 -7.83 -23.94 21.75
CA PRO A 262 -8.54 -23.90 20.48
C PRO A 262 -8.02 -24.96 19.48
N LEU A 263 -8.14 -26.24 19.83
CA LEU A 263 -7.53 -27.36 19.11
C LEU A 263 -8.49 -28.08 18.15
N PHE A 264 -9.78 -27.73 18.16
CA PHE A 264 -10.81 -28.49 17.47
C PHE A 264 -10.57 -28.66 15.96
N LEU A 265 -10.11 -27.61 15.25
CA LEU A 265 -9.76 -27.73 13.82
C LEU A 265 -8.58 -28.68 13.57
N CYS A 266 -7.61 -28.74 14.49
CA CYS A 266 -6.52 -29.72 14.44
C CYS A 266 -7.06 -31.15 14.59
N LEU A 267 -8.05 -31.36 15.47
CA LEU A 267 -8.70 -32.65 15.65
C LEU A 267 -9.43 -33.10 14.38
N LEU A 268 -10.18 -32.21 13.71
CA LEU A 268 -10.85 -32.53 12.45
C LEU A 268 -9.88 -32.92 11.35
N TRP A 269 -8.76 -32.20 11.25
CA TRP A 269 -7.71 -32.55 10.30
C TRP A 269 -7.10 -33.92 10.62
N LYS A 270 -6.83 -34.25 11.90
CA LYS A 270 -6.37 -35.60 12.29
C LYS A 270 -7.40 -36.69 12.01
N MET A 271 -8.69 -36.44 12.25
CA MET A 271 -9.78 -37.38 11.93
C MET A 271 -9.80 -37.70 10.43
N LEU A 272 -9.66 -36.69 9.57
CA LEU A 272 -9.55 -36.88 8.13
C LEU A 272 -8.28 -37.63 7.74
N LEU A 273 -7.14 -37.32 8.38
CA LEU A 273 -5.87 -37.97 8.07
C LEU A 273 -5.85 -39.47 8.41
N GLU A 274 -6.53 -39.88 9.47
CA GLU A 274 -6.56 -41.28 9.94
C GLU A 274 -7.76 -42.07 9.41
N ASN A 275 -8.96 -41.47 9.39
CA ASN A 275 -10.22 -42.18 9.12
C ASN A 275 -10.90 -41.78 7.80
N ASP A 276 -10.33 -40.82 7.06
CA ASP A 276 -10.86 -40.24 5.81
C ASP A 276 -12.31 -39.69 5.92
N ARG A 277 -12.84 -39.54 7.14
CA ARG A 277 -14.23 -39.13 7.43
C ARG A 277 -14.32 -38.30 8.72
N ILE A 278 -15.25 -37.35 8.73
CA ILE A 278 -15.62 -36.56 9.92
C ILE A 278 -16.92 -37.10 10.51
N ASN A 279 -16.95 -37.32 11.82
CA ASN A 279 -18.16 -37.73 12.55
C ASN A 279 -19.20 -36.58 12.56
N PRO A 280 -20.49 -36.84 12.30
CA PRO A 280 -21.55 -35.83 12.37
C PRO A 280 -21.57 -34.97 13.65
N ILE A 281 -21.21 -35.54 14.81
CA ILE A 281 -21.14 -34.80 16.09
C ILE A 281 -20.20 -33.58 15.99
N ALA A 282 -19.16 -33.67 15.18
CA ALA A 282 -18.21 -32.58 14.98
C ALA A 282 -18.86 -31.30 14.42
N TYR A 283 -19.87 -31.42 13.56
CA TYR A 283 -20.57 -30.27 13.01
C TYR A 283 -21.45 -29.58 14.06
N LYS A 284 -22.06 -30.32 14.99
CA LYS A 284 -22.76 -29.74 16.15
C LYS A 284 -21.81 -28.93 17.04
N ILE A 285 -20.55 -29.38 17.16
CA ILE A 285 -19.52 -28.67 17.93
C ILE A 285 -19.09 -27.40 17.21
N LEU A 286 -18.86 -27.46 15.89
CA LEU A 286 -18.53 -26.27 15.09
C LEU A 286 -19.60 -25.19 15.18
N ASP A 287 -20.88 -25.58 15.08
CA ASP A 287 -22.01 -24.65 15.21
C ASP A 287 -22.05 -24.00 16.61
N ARG A 288 -21.74 -24.76 17.66
CA ARG A 288 -21.70 -24.27 19.05
C ARG A 288 -20.48 -23.39 19.37
N ILE A 289 -19.32 -23.66 18.77
CA ILE A 289 -18.12 -22.80 18.87
C ILE A 289 -18.43 -21.42 18.25
N GLY A 290 -19.11 -21.43 17.09
CA GLY A 290 -19.45 -20.22 16.35
C GLY A 290 -18.27 -19.65 15.56
N THR A 291 -18.60 -18.76 14.64
CA THR A 291 -17.67 -18.31 13.58
C THR A 291 -16.57 -17.40 14.09
N ARG A 292 -16.88 -16.59 15.10
CA ARG A 292 -15.93 -15.67 15.74
C ARG A 292 -14.80 -16.41 16.47
N ALA A 293 -15.15 -17.43 17.26
CA ALA A 293 -14.15 -18.23 17.98
C ALA A 293 -13.36 -19.14 17.03
N LEU A 294 -13.94 -19.54 15.88
CA LEU A 294 -13.30 -20.40 14.90
C LEU A 294 -11.99 -19.82 14.33
N SER A 295 -11.85 -18.49 14.25
CA SER A 295 -10.61 -17.83 13.81
C SER A 295 -9.42 -18.14 14.73
N VAL A 296 -9.64 -18.33 16.03
CA VAL A 296 -8.57 -18.74 16.97
C VAL A 296 -8.15 -20.19 16.68
N HIS A 297 -9.12 -21.09 16.47
CA HIS A 297 -8.85 -22.47 16.08
C HIS A 297 -8.09 -22.56 14.75
N LEU A 298 -8.37 -21.64 13.82
CA LEU A 298 -7.72 -21.61 12.51
C LEU A 298 -6.25 -21.19 12.62
N ARG A 299 -5.94 -20.22 13.48
CA ARG A 299 -4.55 -19.82 13.78
C ARG A 299 -3.76 -20.99 14.40
N THR A 300 -4.35 -21.68 15.37
CA THR A 300 -3.71 -22.84 15.99
C THR A 300 -3.56 -24.02 15.03
N LEU A 301 -4.52 -24.23 14.13
CA LEU A 301 -4.38 -25.19 13.02
C LEU A 301 -3.19 -24.82 12.13
N ALA A 302 -3.02 -23.56 11.75
CA ALA A 302 -1.89 -23.13 10.93
C ALA A 302 -0.54 -23.45 11.59
N ASP A 303 -0.41 -23.21 12.90
CA ASP A 303 0.81 -23.58 13.66
C ASP A 303 1.05 -25.09 13.70
N PHE A 304 -0.02 -25.84 13.92
CA PHE A 304 0.03 -27.30 13.97
C PHE A 304 0.43 -27.90 12.61
N LEU A 305 -0.12 -27.38 11.51
CA LEU A 305 0.21 -27.84 10.15
C LEU A 305 1.69 -27.62 9.82
N VAL A 306 2.23 -26.45 10.12
CA VAL A 306 3.66 -26.18 9.85
C VAL A 306 4.55 -27.11 10.67
N TYR A 307 4.19 -27.38 11.93
CA TYR A 307 4.91 -28.34 12.75
C TYR A 307 4.86 -29.78 12.19
N GLU A 308 3.69 -30.25 11.77
CA GLU A 308 3.52 -31.60 11.19
C GLU A 308 4.29 -31.76 9.87
N PHE A 309 4.22 -30.77 8.98
CA PHE A 309 4.93 -30.82 7.70
C PHE A 309 6.46 -30.69 7.88
N ALA A 310 6.93 -29.88 8.84
CA ALA A 310 8.36 -29.74 9.12
C ALA A 310 8.99 -31.05 9.64
N ASN A 311 8.20 -31.88 10.34
CA ASN A 311 8.65 -33.16 10.91
C ASN A 311 8.22 -34.39 10.08
N SER A 312 7.60 -34.19 8.92
CA SER A 312 7.14 -35.28 8.05
C SER A 312 8.28 -35.88 7.25
N PHE A 313 8.65 -37.13 7.54
CA PHE A 313 9.64 -37.89 6.79
C PHE A 313 8.98 -38.66 5.62
N GLY A 314 8.83 -38.02 4.45
CA GLY A 314 8.50 -38.71 3.19
C GLY A 314 7.39 -38.08 2.35
N GLY A 315 7.56 -38.11 1.02
CA GLY A 315 6.67 -37.45 0.05
C GLY A 315 5.23 -38.00 0.02
N GLN A 316 5.02 -39.29 0.29
CA GLN A 316 3.68 -39.88 0.34
C GLN A 316 2.85 -39.36 1.52
N HIS A 317 3.46 -39.19 2.70
CA HIS A 317 2.80 -38.63 3.87
C HIS A 317 2.39 -37.17 3.63
N VAL A 318 3.29 -36.36 3.06
CA VAL A 318 3.04 -34.97 2.68
C VAL A 318 1.86 -34.86 1.70
N SER A 319 1.79 -35.76 0.70
CA SER A 319 0.63 -35.81 -0.20
C SER A 319 -0.66 -36.02 0.56
N LYS A 320 -0.71 -37.04 1.45
CA LYS A 320 -1.91 -37.35 2.24
C LYS A 320 -2.33 -36.19 3.14
N CYS A 321 -1.39 -35.49 3.77
CA CYS A 321 -1.66 -34.31 4.58
C CYS A 321 -2.31 -33.17 3.76
N ILE A 322 -1.82 -32.95 2.53
CA ILE A 322 -2.40 -31.95 1.61
C ILE A 322 -3.79 -32.39 1.15
N ASP A 323 -3.97 -33.68 0.86
CA ASP A 323 -5.26 -34.21 0.41
C ASP A 323 -6.32 -34.08 1.52
N ALA A 324 -5.95 -34.37 2.79
CA ALA A 324 -6.82 -34.12 3.95
C ALA A 324 -7.16 -32.64 4.15
N LEU A 325 -6.22 -31.72 3.90
CA LEU A 325 -6.50 -30.27 3.93
C LEU A 325 -7.47 -29.85 2.81
N ASN A 326 -7.29 -30.39 1.61
CA ASN A 326 -8.20 -30.13 0.50
C ASN A 326 -9.59 -30.66 0.78
N ASP A 327 -9.70 -31.81 1.41
CA ASP A 327 -10.98 -32.39 1.81
C ASP A 327 -11.67 -31.50 2.87
N LEU A 328 -10.92 -30.95 3.82
CA LEU A 328 -11.44 -30.01 4.81
C LEU A 328 -12.03 -28.75 4.18
N ILE A 329 -11.44 -28.25 3.08
CA ILE A 329 -11.87 -27.04 2.35
C ILE A 329 -13.01 -27.33 1.38
N TRP A 330 -12.83 -28.33 0.50
CA TRP A 330 -13.67 -28.52 -0.69
C TRP A 330 -14.72 -29.63 -0.53
N LYS A 331 -14.52 -30.61 0.36
CA LYS A 331 -15.51 -31.68 0.62
C LYS A 331 -16.33 -31.41 1.87
N CYS A 332 -15.67 -31.09 2.98
CA CYS A 332 -16.31 -30.86 4.27
C CYS A 332 -16.77 -29.41 4.46
N HIS A 333 -16.22 -28.46 3.68
CA HIS A 333 -16.55 -27.04 3.74
C HIS A 333 -16.45 -26.45 5.17
N VAL A 334 -15.43 -26.88 5.92
CA VAL A 334 -15.23 -26.42 7.30
C VAL A 334 -14.57 -25.04 7.32
N ILE A 335 -13.61 -24.83 6.41
CA ILE A 335 -12.83 -23.59 6.29
C ILE A 335 -12.78 -23.20 4.81
N THR A 336 -12.82 -21.90 4.51
CA THR A 336 -12.64 -21.42 3.14
C THR A 336 -11.16 -21.24 2.80
N LEU A 337 -10.79 -21.48 1.54
CA LEU A 337 -9.41 -21.42 1.07
C LEU A 337 -8.74 -20.07 1.40
N ASP A 338 -9.41 -18.97 1.09
CA ASP A 338 -8.92 -17.61 1.31
C ASP A 338 -8.57 -17.34 2.78
N ARG A 339 -9.34 -17.90 3.72
CA ARG A 339 -9.10 -17.73 5.16
C ARG A 339 -7.91 -18.51 5.66
N LEU A 340 -7.81 -19.78 5.30
CA LEU A 340 -6.67 -20.60 5.69
C LEU A 340 -5.36 -20.00 5.16
N LEU A 341 -5.35 -19.58 3.89
CA LEU A 341 -4.16 -19.01 3.26
C LEU A 341 -3.78 -17.65 3.87
N LEU A 342 -4.76 -16.80 4.19
CA LEU A 342 -4.50 -15.54 4.89
C LEU A 342 -3.86 -15.78 6.26
N CYS A 343 -4.41 -16.71 7.05
CA CYS A 343 -3.85 -17.06 8.36
C CYS A 343 -2.41 -17.61 8.23
N LEU A 344 -2.16 -18.54 7.31
CA LEU A 344 -0.83 -19.09 7.05
C LEU A 344 0.19 -17.99 6.66
N ALA A 345 -0.20 -17.09 5.74
CA ALA A 345 0.67 -16.02 5.26
C ALA A 345 1.05 -15.01 6.34
N LEU A 346 0.23 -14.84 7.38
CA LEU A 346 0.45 -13.86 8.45
C LEU A 346 1.10 -14.45 9.71
N ARG A 347 1.49 -15.74 9.72
CA ARG A 347 2.22 -16.34 10.85
C ARG A 347 3.67 -15.88 10.91
N SER A 348 4.25 -15.93 12.12
CA SER A 348 5.59 -15.47 12.46
C SER A 348 6.60 -16.63 12.54
N PHE A 349 6.62 -17.48 11.51
CA PHE A 349 7.59 -18.58 11.44
C PHE A 349 9.00 -18.10 11.05
N GLU A 350 10.01 -18.85 11.45
CA GLU A 350 11.43 -18.55 11.19
C GLU A 350 12.13 -19.70 10.45
N GLY A 351 13.20 -19.39 9.72
CA GLY A 351 14.04 -20.40 9.06
C GLY A 351 13.26 -21.38 8.18
N ASN A 352 13.51 -22.68 8.37
CA ASN A 352 12.87 -23.76 7.61
C ASN A 352 11.34 -23.80 7.78
N GLU A 353 10.81 -23.38 8.93
CA GLU A 353 9.37 -23.40 9.17
C GLU A 353 8.63 -22.38 8.29
N ALA A 354 9.24 -21.22 8.05
CA ALA A 354 8.71 -20.24 7.12
C ALA A 354 8.67 -20.79 5.69
N GLN A 355 9.71 -21.51 5.27
CA GLN A 355 9.75 -22.19 3.98
C GLN A 355 8.68 -23.27 3.87
N VAL A 356 8.47 -24.07 4.93
CA VAL A 356 7.41 -25.09 4.99
C VAL A 356 6.03 -24.44 4.93
N CYS A 357 5.80 -23.32 5.60
CA CYS A 357 4.53 -22.58 5.53
C CYS A 357 4.21 -22.14 4.09
N LEU A 358 5.17 -21.50 3.41
CA LEU A 358 5.00 -21.11 2.01
C LEU A 358 4.86 -22.32 1.08
N PHE A 359 5.52 -23.43 1.40
CA PHE A 359 5.33 -24.71 0.72
C PHE A 359 3.90 -25.22 0.82
N ILE A 360 3.31 -25.22 2.03
CA ILE A 360 1.90 -25.59 2.22
C ILE A 360 0.99 -24.70 1.39
N ILE A 361 1.20 -23.37 1.41
CA ILE A 361 0.41 -22.41 0.61
C ILE A 361 0.48 -22.76 -0.88
N GLN A 362 1.69 -22.96 -1.42
CA GLN A 362 1.86 -23.28 -2.84
C GLN A 362 1.22 -24.63 -3.20
N MET A 363 1.37 -25.64 -2.35
CA MET A 363 0.78 -26.95 -2.59
C MET A 363 -0.74 -26.90 -2.59
N LEU A 364 -1.37 -26.13 -1.69
CA LEU A 364 -2.83 -25.95 -1.67
C LEU A 364 -3.35 -25.21 -2.93
N LEU A 365 -2.55 -24.31 -3.48
CA LEU A 365 -2.91 -23.52 -4.65
C LEU A 365 -2.66 -24.25 -5.98
N LEU A 366 -1.57 -25.00 -6.09
CA LEU A 366 -1.08 -25.53 -7.37
C LEU A 366 -1.33 -27.02 -7.58
N LYS A 367 -1.31 -27.85 -6.53
CA LYS A 367 -1.47 -29.30 -6.67
C LYS A 367 -2.92 -29.68 -7.03
N PRO A 368 -3.95 -29.22 -6.29
CA PRO A 368 -5.35 -29.52 -6.61
C PRO A 368 -5.83 -28.74 -7.83
N ASN A 369 -6.66 -29.35 -8.66
CA ASN A 369 -7.26 -28.66 -9.81
C ASN A 369 -8.50 -27.82 -9.43
N GLU A 370 -9.08 -28.05 -8.25
CA GLU A 370 -10.31 -27.38 -7.80
C GLU A 370 -10.26 -25.86 -7.88
N PHE A 371 -9.22 -25.24 -7.32
CA PHE A 371 -9.11 -23.79 -7.35
C PHE A 371 -8.70 -23.27 -8.74
N LYS A 372 -7.77 -23.96 -9.41
CA LYS A 372 -7.30 -23.59 -10.75
C LYS A 372 -8.44 -23.59 -11.78
N ASN A 373 -9.28 -24.62 -11.78
CA ASN A 373 -10.43 -24.73 -12.68
C ASN A 373 -11.42 -23.57 -12.46
N ARG A 374 -11.72 -23.26 -11.19
CA ARG A 374 -12.56 -22.11 -10.82
C ARG A 374 -11.99 -20.80 -11.35
N VAL A 375 -10.68 -20.57 -11.19
CA VAL A 375 -10.00 -19.35 -11.65
C VAL A 375 -10.03 -19.25 -13.18
N TYR A 376 -9.63 -20.28 -13.91
CA TYR A 376 -9.56 -20.24 -15.36
C TYR A 376 -10.92 -20.01 -16.01
N GLU A 377 -11.94 -20.73 -15.56
CA GLU A 377 -13.29 -20.56 -16.10
C GLU A 377 -13.90 -19.20 -15.73
N PHE A 378 -13.71 -18.75 -14.49
CA PHE A 378 -14.17 -17.43 -14.07
C PHE A 378 -13.55 -16.32 -14.93
N VAL A 379 -12.23 -16.39 -15.16
CA VAL A 379 -11.49 -15.40 -15.94
C VAL A 379 -11.86 -15.42 -17.42
N GLN A 380 -12.11 -16.60 -17.98
CA GLN A 380 -12.49 -16.78 -19.37
C GLN A 380 -13.91 -16.25 -19.66
N GLU A 381 -14.88 -16.54 -18.80
CA GLU A 381 -16.30 -16.21 -19.06
C GLU A 381 -16.70 -14.79 -18.64
N ASN A 382 -15.96 -14.17 -17.72
CA ASN A 382 -16.29 -12.89 -17.12
C ASN A 382 -15.32 -11.76 -17.49
N SER A 383 -15.80 -10.53 -17.37
CA SER A 383 -15.01 -9.31 -17.56
C SER A 383 -15.14 -8.41 -16.32
N PRO A 384 -14.08 -7.67 -15.94
CA PRO A 384 -14.07 -6.79 -14.77
C PRO A 384 -14.86 -5.50 -14.96
N GLU A 385 -15.15 -5.10 -16.20
CA GLU A 385 -15.83 -3.84 -16.52
C GLU A 385 -17.35 -3.95 -16.28
N HIS A 386 -17.74 -4.15 -15.01
CA HIS A 386 -19.14 -4.42 -14.61
C HIS A 386 -20.10 -3.32 -15.06
N TRP A 387 -19.62 -2.08 -15.15
CA TRP A 387 -20.38 -0.92 -15.59
C TRP A 387 -20.79 -1.00 -17.08
N LYS A 388 -20.07 -1.77 -17.90
CA LYS A 388 -20.43 -2.03 -19.31
C LYS A 388 -21.34 -3.24 -19.50
N GLN A 389 -21.61 -4.01 -18.44
CA GLN A 389 -22.33 -5.27 -18.52
C GLN A 389 -23.79 -5.12 -18.08
N SER A 390 -24.67 -5.88 -18.71
CA SER A 390 -26.10 -5.99 -18.34
C SER A 390 -26.45 -7.33 -17.69
N ASN A 391 -25.65 -8.38 -17.91
CA ASN A 391 -25.96 -9.75 -17.49
C ASN A 391 -24.96 -10.33 -16.46
N TRP A 392 -24.33 -9.48 -15.65
CA TRP A 392 -23.38 -9.93 -14.62
C TRP A 392 -24.00 -10.98 -13.68
N TYR A 393 -25.19 -10.69 -13.15
CA TYR A 393 -25.85 -11.57 -12.18
C TYR A 393 -26.13 -12.97 -12.75
N GLU A 394 -26.56 -13.05 -14.01
CA GLU A 394 -26.82 -14.34 -14.67
C GLU A 394 -25.54 -15.18 -14.80
N LYS A 395 -24.45 -14.56 -15.25
CA LYS A 395 -23.13 -15.23 -15.35
C LYS A 395 -22.60 -15.65 -13.99
N HIS A 396 -22.72 -14.77 -12.99
CA HIS A 396 -22.26 -15.03 -11.62
C HIS A 396 -23.03 -16.18 -10.98
N ILE A 397 -24.35 -16.23 -11.13
CA ILE A 397 -25.16 -17.35 -10.66
C ILE A 397 -24.85 -18.64 -11.44
N ALA A 398 -24.60 -18.57 -12.75
CA ALA A 398 -24.18 -19.74 -13.52
C ALA A 398 -22.84 -20.31 -12.99
N PHE A 399 -21.89 -19.43 -12.67
CA PHE A 399 -20.63 -19.81 -12.04
C PHE A 399 -20.84 -20.47 -10.66
N LEU A 400 -21.65 -19.88 -9.79
CA LEU A 400 -21.94 -20.43 -8.46
C LEU A 400 -22.76 -21.74 -8.53
N ARG A 401 -23.57 -21.95 -9.57
CA ARG A 401 -24.23 -23.25 -9.80
C ARG A 401 -23.24 -24.34 -10.19
N LYS A 402 -22.21 -23.99 -10.98
CA LYS A 402 -21.15 -24.91 -11.37
C LYS A 402 -20.17 -25.19 -10.21
N TYR A 403 -19.87 -24.16 -9.42
CA TYR A 403 -18.98 -24.23 -8.26
C TYR A 403 -19.68 -23.69 -7.01
N PRO A 404 -20.53 -24.50 -6.36
CA PRO A 404 -21.26 -24.09 -5.17
C PRO A 404 -20.31 -23.81 -4.01
N GLU A 405 -20.57 -22.71 -3.29
CA GLU A 405 -19.89 -22.33 -2.06
C GLU A 405 -20.82 -22.55 -0.87
N LYS A 406 -20.42 -23.43 0.04
CA LYS A 406 -21.22 -23.81 1.21
C LYS A 406 -20.65 -23.15 2.46
N PHE A 407 -21.50 -22.47 3.24
CA PHE A 407 -21.07 -21.70 4.43
C PHE A 407 -21.62 -22.24 5.76
N TYR A 408 -22.59 -23.16 5.72
CA TYR A 408 -23.30 -23.66 6.90
C TYR A 408 -23.19 -25.19 7.09
N PHE A 409 -21.99 -25.74 6.88
CA PHE A 409 -21.65 -27.15 7.19
C PHE A 409 -22.68 -28.19 6.68
N GLU A 410 -23.20 -27.99 5.46
CA GLU A 410 -24.39 -28.68 4.94
C GLU A 410 -24.26 -30.21 4.82
N HIS A 411 -23.04 -30.76 4.85
CA HIS A 411 -22.83 -32.21 4.84
C HIS A 411 -23.48 -32.92 6.05
N PHE A 412 -23.76 -32.18 7.12
CA PHE A 412 -24.51 -32.66 8.29
C PHE A 412 -26.02 -32.83 8.01
N GLN A 413 -26.59 -32.04 7.09
CA GLN A 413 -28.04 -32.06 6.80
C GLN A 413 -28.44 -33.27 5.96
N ASP A 414 -27.59 -33.70 5.02
CA ASP A 414 -27.83 -34.89 4.19
C ASP A 414 -27.80 -36.19 5.01
N ILE A 415 -27.11 -36.21 6.16
CA ILE A 415 -26.91 -37.42 6.99
C ILE A 415 -27.89 -37.48 8.17
N SER A 416 -28.29 -36.35 8.75
CA SER A 416 -29.09 -36.31 9.99
C SER A 416 -30.61 -36.25 9.80
N GLY A 417 -31.10 -36.02 8.57
CA GLY A 417 -32.55 -35.93 8.27
C GLY A 417 -33.28 -34.77 8.97
N GLN A 418 -32.58 -33.92 9.72
CA GLN A 418 -33.12 -32.73 10.38
C GLN A 418 -32.84 -31.51 9.52
N SER A 419 -33.88 -31.00 8.85
CA SER A 419 -33.82 -29.82 7.99
C SER A 419 -33.78 -28.53 8.82
N ILE A 420 -32.61 -28.16 9.35
CA ILE A 420 -32.38 -26.77 9.79
C ILE A 420 -32.09 -25.95 8.52
N GLN A 421 -33.11 -25.31 7.94
CA GLN A 421 -32.90 -24.41 6.81
C GLN A 421 -32.15 -23.14 7.26
N HIS A 422 -30.82 -23.17 7.22
CA HIS A 422 -30.04 -21.93 7.30
C HIS A 422 -30.38 -21.09 6.06
N THR A 423 -30.89 -19.88 6.29
CA THR A 423 -31.20 -18.95 5.20
C THR A 423 -29.90 -18.29 4.74
N TYR A 424 -29.46 -18.62 3.53
CA TYR A 424 -28.33 -17.95 2.90
C TYR A 424 -28.62 -16.47 2.67
N PHE A 425 -27.62 -15.62 2.88
CA PHE A 425 -27.73 -14.23 2.45
C PHE A 425 -27.55 -14.13 0.93
N PRO A 426 -28.21 -13.16 0.29
CA PRO A 426 -28.01 -12.86 -1.13
C PRO A 426 -26.54 -12.63 -1.46
N ILE A 427 -26.02 -13.32 -2.47
CA ILE A 427 -24.69 -13.09 -3.04
C ILE A 427 -24.88 -12.55 -4.45
N TYR A 428 -24.47 -11.32 -4.70
CA TYR A 428 -24.63 -10.66 -6.01
C TYR A 428 -23.33 -10.62 -6.82
N PHE A 429 -22.18 -10.61 -6.16
CA PHE A 429 -20.89 -10.29 -6.76
C PHE A 429 -19.75 -11.21 -6.30
N SER A 430 -19.72 -11.56 -5.02
CA SER A 430 -18.64 -12.27 -4.33
C SER A 430 -18.52 -13.72 -4.79
N ASN A 431 -17.28 -14.21 -4.87
CA ASN A 431 -16.94 -15.61 -4.99
C ASN A 431 -15.51 -15.83 -4.45
N VAL A 432 -15.10 -17.07 -4.29
CA VAL A 432 -13.79 -17.44 -3.73
C VAL A 432 -12.63 -16.87 -4.55
N CYS A 433 -12.76 -16.79 -5.88
CA CYS A 433 -11.73 -16.22 -6.75
C CYS A 433 -11.53 -14.73 -6.45
N LEU A 434 -12.61 -13.95 -6.36
CA LEU A 434 -12.54 -12.53 -6.04
C LEU A 434 -12.11 -12.29 -4.59
N ARG A 435 -12.55 -13.10 -3.62
CA ARG A 435 -12.12 -12.98 -2.22
C ARG A 435 -10.64 -13.31 -2.03
N PHE A 436 -10.07 -14.14 -2.89
CA PHE A 436 -8.66 -14.53 -2.83
C PHE A 436 -7.69 -13.45 -3.35
N ILE A 437 -8.11 -12.54 -4.24
CA ILE A 437 -7.22 -11.53 -4.83
C ILE A 437 -6.41 -10.73 -3.78
N PRO A 438 -7.02 -10.15 -2.73
CA PRO A 438 -6.27 -9.41 -1.73
C PRO A 438 -5.35 -10.30 -0.89
N VAL A 439 -5.66 -11.60 -0.79
CA VAL A 439 -4.80 -12.58 -0.10
C VAL A 439 -3.60 -12.94 -0.96
N LEU A 440 -3.78 -13.04 -2.29
CA LEU A 440 -2.69 -13.27 -3.24
C LEU A 440 -1.64 -12.16 -3.18
N ASP A 441 -2.07 -10.90 -3.05
CA ASP A 441 -1.17 -9.76 -2.87
C ASP A 441 -0.24 -9.93 -1.66
N ILE A 442 -0.82 -10.33 -0.52
CA ILE A 442 -0.09 -10.57 0.74
C ILE A 442 0.85 -11.77 0.58
N ILE A 443 0.38 -12.86 -0.03
CA ILE A 443 1.18 -14.06 -0.27
C ILE A 443 2.42 -13.68 -1.08
N ILE A 444 2.27 -12.97 -2.21
CA ILE A 444 3.41 -12.54 -3.02
C ILE A 444 4.41 -11.75 -2.18
N HIS A 445 3.95 -10.80 -1.35
CA HIS A 445 4.82 -10.05 -0.45
C HIS A 445 5.60 -10.95 0.52
N ARG A 446 4.96 -11.98 1.09
CA ARG A 446 5.66 -12.95 1.97
C ARG A 446 6.74 -13.74 1.21
N PHE A 447 6.45 -14.15 -0.03
CA PHE A 447 7.44 -14.83 -0.87
C PHE A 447 8.62 -13.92 -1.23
N LEU A 448 8.39 -12.63 -1.48
CA LEU A 448 9.46 -11.66 -1.75
C LEU A 448 10.40 -11.45 -0.56
N GLU A 449 9.89 -11.62 0.67
CA GLU A 449 10.67 -11.39 1.87
C GLU A 449 11.70 -12.49 2.17
N LEU A 450 11.49 -13.71 1.68
CA LEU A 450 12.36 -14.85 1.92
C LEU A 450 13.51 -14.96 0.89
N PRO A 451 14.77 -15.09 1.34
CA PRO A 451 15.94 -15.08 0.46
C PRO A 451 16.17 -16.40 -0.28
N THR A 452 15.89 -17.53 0.37
CA THR A 452 16.19 -18.89 -0.10
C THR A 452 14.90 -19.61 -0.46
N MET A 453 14.50 -19.55 -1.73
CA MET A 453 13.41 -20.39 -2.21
C MET A 453 13.91 -21.34 -3.29
N SER A 454 13.73 -22.64 -3.07
CA SER A 454 13.70 -23.66 -4.12
C SER A 454 12.44 -23.57 -4.99
N MET A 455 11.54 -22.63 -4.68
CA MET A 455 10.21 -22.52 -5.25
C MET A 455 9.89 -21.10 -5.69
N SER A 456 9.35 -20.94 -6.90
CA SER A 456 9.23 -19.65 -7.54
C SER A 456 7.84 -19.04 -7.41
N VAL A 457 7.80 -17.74 -7.06
CA VAL A 457 6.64 -16.85 -7.29
C VAL A 457 6.17 -16.95 -8.75
N ASP A 458 7.09 -17.24 -9.68
CA ASP A 458 6.81 -17.44 -11.09
C ASP A 458 5.73 -18.50 -11.33
N SER A 459 5.81 -19.65 -10.63
CA SER A 459 4.82 -20.73 -10.77
C SER A 459 3.42 -20.32 -10.30
N LEU A 460 3.34 -19.50 -9.25
CA LEU A 460 2.07 -18.93 -8.78
C LEU A 460 1.52 -17.93 -9.80
N LEU A 461 2.37 -17.06 -10.34
CA LEU A 461 1.98 -16.07 -11.37
C LEU A 461 1.59 -16.72 -12.69
N ASP A 462 2.20 -17.84 -13.07
CA ASP A 462 1.84 -18.59 -14.28
C ASP A 462 0.42 -19.15 -14.22
N GLN A 463 0.05 -19.71 -13.07
CA GLN A 463 -1.25 -20.38 -12.92
C GLN A 463 -2.36 -19.40 -12.48
N LEU A 464 -2.05 -18.48 -11.57
CA LEU A 464 -3.04 -17.63 -10.91
C LEU A 464 -2.91 -16.14 -11.27
N GLY A 465 -1.85 -15.74 -11.98
CA GLY A 465 -1.64 -14.33 -12.36
C GLY A 465 -2.75 -13.76 -13.24
N CYS A 466 -3.48 -14.60 -13.99
CA CYS A 466 -4.64 -14.19 -14.78
C CYS A 466 -5.78 -13.60 -13.92
N LEU A 467 -5.82 -13.90 -12.62
CA LEU A 467 -6.82 -13.39 -11.69
C LEU A 467 -6.69 -11.89 -11.46
N TYR A 468 -5.51 -11.31 -11.67
CA TYR A 468 -5.28 -9.85 -11.61
C TYR A 468 -6.10 -9.06 -12.64
N LYS A 469 -6.71 -9.74 -13.63
CA LYS A 469 -7.75 -9.14 -14.50
C LYS A 469 -8.88 -8.48 -13.71
N PHE A 470 -9.23 -9.01 -12.52
CA PHE A 470 -10.30 -8.48 -11.65
C PHE A 470 -9.78 -7.71 -10.45
N HIS A 471 -8.47 -7.46 -10.36
CA HIS A 471 -7.90 -6.67 -9.29
C HIS A 471 -8.31 -5.20 -9.46
N ASP A 472 -8.72 -4.56 -8.36
CA ASP A 472 -9.31 -3.23 -8.36
C ASP A 472 -8.27 -2.12 -8.63
N ARG A 473 -7.03 -2.31 -8.17
CA ARG A 473 -5.90 -1.37 -8.31
C ARG A 473 -4.55 -2.01 -8.71
N PRO A 474 -4.46 -2.68 -9.88
CA PRO A 474 -3.32 -3.51 -10.24
C PRO A 474 -2.02 -2.70 -10.42
N ILE A 475 -2.08 -1.50 -11.00
CA ILE A 475 -0.88 -0.65 -11.18
C ILE A 475 -0.43 -0.08 -9.84
N THR A 476 -1.38 0.34 -8.99
CA THR A 476 -1.08 0.81 -7.64
C THR A 476 -0.43 -0.31 -6.80
N TYR A 477 -0.91 -1.55 -6.91
CA TYR A 477 -0.30 -2.71 -6.26
C TYR A 477 1.15 -2.94 -6.72
N LEU A 478 1.39 -2.93 -8.04
CA LEU A 478 2.74 -3.05 -8.61
C LEU A 478 3.66 -1.94 -8.11
N TYR A 479 3.21 -0.69 -8.19
CA TYR A 479 3.97 0.47 -7.73
C TYR A 479 4.38 0.32 -6.26
N ASN A 480 3.41 0.02 -5.39
CA ASN A 480 3.64 -0.19 -3.97
C ASN A 480 4.61 -1.34 -3.70
N THR A 481 4.46 -2.46 -4.41
CA THR A 481 5.29 -3.66 -4.22
C THR A 481 6.73 -3.42 -4.66
N LEU A 482 6.92 -2.85 -5.85
CA LEU A 482 8.24 -2.56 -6.41
C LEU A 482 8.97 -1.48 -5.62
N HIS A 483 8.24 -0.44 -5.16
CA HIS A 483 8.82 0.64 -4.37
C HIS A 483 9.20 0.15 -2.96
N TYR A 484 8.33 -0.61 -2.28
CA TYR A 484 8.59 -1.07 -0.92
C TYR A 484 9.70 -2.13 -0.86
N TYR A 485 9.75 -3.05 -1.83
CA TYR A 485 10.75 -4.13 -1.88
C TYR A 485 11.94 -3.83 -2.80
N GLU A 486 12.23 -2.56 -3.11
CA GLU A 486 13.31 -2.18 -4.04
C GLU A 486 14.63 -2.86 -3.69
N GLN A 487 15.07 -2.80 -2.42
CA GLN A 487 16.32 -3.42 -1.97
C GLN A 487 16.34 -4.95 -2.17
N LYS A 488 15.21 -5.63 -1.99
CA LYS A 488 15.10 -7.10 -2.16
C LYS A 488 14.95 -7.52 -3.63
N LEU A 489 14.46 -6.63 -4.48
CA LEU A 489 14.18 -6.88 -5.89
C LEU A 489 15.28 -6.36 -6.83
N ARG A 490 16.20 -5.53 -6.35
CA ARG A 490 17.28 -4.91 -7.12
C ARG A 490 18.05 -5.92 -7.96
N ASP A 491 18.46 -7.03 -7.33
CA ASP A 491 19.26 -8.08 -7.96
C ASP A 491 18.41 -9.21 -8.57
N ARG A 492 17.07 -9.13 -8.46
CA ARG A 492 16.11 -10.15 -8.93
C ARG A 492 15.36 -9.69 -10.18
N GLN A 493 16.10 -9.38 -11.23
CA GLN A 493 15.57 -8.74 -12.44
C GLN A 493 14.51 -9.59 -13.18
N GLN A 494 14.72 -10.92 -13.26
CA GLN A 494 13.74 -11.85 -13.86
C GLN A 494 12.40 -11.82 -13.12
N LEU A 495 12.44 -11.80 -11.79
CA LEU A 495 11.25 -11.75 -10.95
C LEU A 495 10.49 -10.42 -11.11
N LYS A 496 11.21 -9.28 -11.16
CA LYS A 496 10.60 -7.97 -11.45
C LYS A 496 9.85 -7.99 -12.79
N ARG A 497 10.53 -8.46 -13.83
CA ARG A 497 9.98 -8.59 -15.19
C ARG A 497 8.77 -9.52 -15.20
N LYS A 498 8.83 -10.66 -14.50
CA LYS A 498 7.72 -11.62 -14.41
C LYS A 498 6.51 -11.03 -13.69
N LEU A 499 6.72 -10.37 -12.57
CA LEU A 499 5.65 -9.74 -11.78
C LEU A 499 4.89 -8.69 -12.60
N VAL A 500 5.62 -7.75 -13.21
CA VAL A 500 5.02 -6.70 -14.05
C VAL A 500 4.37 -7.28 -15.30
N GLY A 501 5.07 -8.19 -15.99
CA GLY A 501 4.57 -8.84 -17.20
C GLY A 501 3.29 -9.65 -16.97
N SER A 502 3.20 -10.42 -15.88
CA SER A 502 2.01 -11.22 -15.56
C SER A 502 0.82 -10.35 -15.16
N ILE A 503 1.01 -9.34 -14.31
CA ILE A 503 -0.09 -8.50 -13.81
C ILE A 503 -0.61 -7.57 -14.91
N VAL A 504 0.26 -6.87 -15.64
CA VAL A 504 -0.16 -6.02 -16.76
C VAL A 504 -0.69 -6.88 -17.92
N GLY A 505 -0.08 -8.04 -18.17
CA GLY A 505 -0.50 -8.99 -19.19
C GLY A 505 -1.90 -9.57 -18.94
N ALA A 506 -2.33 -9.73 -17.69
CA ALA A 506 -3.69 -10.17 -17.36
C ALA A 506 -4.79 -9.19 -17.83
N LEU A 507 -4.43 -7.93 -18.09
CA LEU A 507 -5.33 -6.85 -18.51
C LEU A 507 -5.31 -6.60 -20.03
N LYS A 508 -4.52 -7.36 -20.80
CA LYS A 508 -4.34 -7.14 -22.24
C LYS A 508 -5.64 -7.20 -23.07
N ASP A 509 -6.61 -8.01 -22.62
CA ASP A 509 -7.88 -8.21 -23.33
C ASP A 509 -8.96 -7.21 -22.88
N THR A 510 -8.76 -6.55 -21.74
CA THR A 510 -9.73 -5.61 -21.14
C THR A 510 -9.34 -4.16 -21.35
N LYS A 511 -8.04 -3.86 -21.41
CA LYS A 511 -7.50 -2.51 -21.60
C LYS A 511 -6.95 -2.35 -23.03
N PRO A 512 -7.03 -1.14 -23.61
CA PRO A 512 -6.49 -0.91 -24.95
C PRO A 512 -4.96 -1.08 -24.99
N LYS A 513 -4.40 -1.22 -26.20
CA LYS A 513 -2.95 -1.23 -26.39
C LYS A 513 -2.35 0.10 -25.89
N ASN A 514 -1.12 0.02 -25.38
CA ASN A 514 -0.34 1.17 -24.88
C ASN A 514 -1.01 1.93 -23.73
N TRP A 515 -1.91 1.27 -22.98
CA TRP A 515 -2.55 1.86 -21.81
C TRP A 515 -1.60 2.02 -20.61
N ALA A 516 -0.52 1.24 -20.53
CA ALA A 516 0.42 1.25 -19.41
C ALA A 516 1.89 1.26 -19.89
N LEU A 517 2.44 0.10 -20.23
CA LEU A 517 3.85 -0.08 -20.59
C LEU A 517 4.16 0.49 -21.99
N SER A 518 5.35 1.03 -22.19
CA SER A 518 5.83 1.48 -23.50
C SER A 518 6.06 0.31 -24.47
N ASP A 519 6.02 0.58 -25.77
CA ASP A 519 6.29 -0.43 -26.80
C ASP A 519 7.70 -1.02 -26.67
N ALA A 520 8.69 -0.20 -26.31
CA ALA A 520 10.06 -0.63 -26.08
C ALA A 520 10.17 -1.61 -24.89
N TYR A 521 9.50 -1.28 -23.78
CA TYR A 521 9.47 -2.17 -22.62
C TYR A 521 8.69 -3.47 -22.92
N MET A 522 7.58 -3.39 -23.66
CA MET A 522 6.82 -4.57 -24.08
C MET A 522 7.65 -5.51 -24.97
N ALA A 523 8.48 -4.97 -25.87
CA ALA A 523 9.43 -5.76 -26.66
C ALA A 523 10.48 -6.44 -25.77
N TYR A 524 10.94 -5.77 -24.71
CA TYR A 524 11.81 -6.39 -23.69
C TYR A 524 11.10 -7.51 -22.93
N VAL A 525 9.85 -7.31 -22.49
CA VAL A 525 9.06 -8.33 -21.78
C VAL A 525 8.87 -9.61 -22.61
N GLN A 526 8.86 -9.51 -23.93
CA GLN A 526 8.70 -10.65 -24.85
C GLN A 526 9.99 -11.42 -25.17
N ARG A 527 11.17 -10.94 -24.74
CA ARG A 527 12.45 -11.65 -24.95
C ARG A 527 12.48 -12.99 -24.20
N GLN A 528 13.51 -13.81 -24.41
CA GLN A 528 13.68 -15.00 -23.56
C GLN A 528 13.92 -14.59 -22.09
N PRO A 529 13.53 -15.42 -21.10
CA PRO A 529 13.73 -15.11 -19.68
C PRO A 529 15.20 -14.91 -19.28
N ASP A 530 16.11 -15.58 -19.99
CA ASP A 530 17.56 -15.50 -19.76
C ASP A 530 18.21 -14.26 -20.40
N ASP A 531 17.50 -13.60 -21.32
CA ASP A 531 17.95 -12.37 -21.98
C ASP A 531 17.49 -11.15 -21.17
N ILE A 532 18.35 -10.73 -20.24
CA ILE A 532 18.13 -9.63 -19.30
C ILE A 532 18.98 -8.39 -19.68
N ASP A 533 19.84 -8.49 -20.69
CA ASP A 533 20.91 -7.53 -21.01
C ASP A 533 20.43 -6.23 -21.71
N TRP A 534 19.22 -5.78 -21.42
CA TRP A 534 18.70 -4.55 -22.00
C TRP A 534 19.12 -3.32 -21.18
N THR A 535 19.99 -2.49 -21.76
CA THR A 535 20.32 -1.16 -21.23
C THR A 535 19.60 -0.09 -22.06
N PRO A 536 18.58 0.59 -21.52
CA PRO A 536 17.90 1.65 -22.26
C PRO A 536 18.83 2.85 -22.48
N ASP A 537 18.74 3.45 -23.67
CA ASP A 537 19.48 4.66 -24.04
C ASP A 537 18.74 5.93 -23.61
N LEU A 538 19.37 7.10 -23.77
CA LEU A 538 18.75 8.38 -23.38
C LEU A 538 17.45 8.66 -24.14
N ASP A 539 17.35 8.24 -25.42
CA ASP A 539 16.15 8.40 -26.24
C ASP A 539 14.94 7.67 -25.65
N TYR A 540 15.14 6.48 -25.08
CA TYR A 540 14.10 5.78 -24.33
C TYR A 540 13.56 6.62 -23.17
N TYR A 541 14.43 7.21 -22.34
CA TYR A 541 14.00 8.05 -21.21
C TYR A 541 13.30 9.33 -21.68
N ILE A 542 13.78 9.95 -22.76
CA ILE A 542 13.12 11.12 -23.37
C ILE A 542 11.69 10.77 -23.81
N LYS A 543 11.51 9.67 -24.56
CA LYS A 543 10.18 9.21 -24.99
C LYS A 543 9.28 8.84 -23.81
N LEU A 544 9.86 8.29 -22.75
CA LEU A 544 9.11 7.90 -21.57
C LEU A 544 8.56 9.12 -20.82
N ILE A 545 9.40 10.14 -20.60
CA ILE A 545 9.02 11.41 -19.97
C ILE A 545 8.10 12.24 -20.87
N SER A 546 8.27 12.20 -22.19
CA SER A 546 7.39 12.89 -23.12
C SER A 546 5.93 12.48 -22.92
N ARG A 547 5.66 11.19 -22.60
CA ARG A 547 4.30 10.73 -22.33
C ARG A 547 3.62 11.48 -21.19
N ILE A 548 4.37 11.86 -20.16
CA ILE A 548 3.86 12.62 -19.01
C ILE A 548 3.65 14.08 -19.43
N VAL A 549 4.65 14.70 -20.06
CA VAL A 549 4.57 16.09 -20.54
C VAL A 549 3.38 16.29 -21.47
N ASP A 550 3.20 15.39 -22.44
CA ASP A 550 2.08 15.42 -23.38
C ASP A 550 0.74 15.23 -22.65
N THR A 551 0.68 14.36 -21.63
CA THR A 551 -0.51 14.16 -20.81
C THR A 551 -0.89 15.41 -20.01
N MET A 552 0.09 16.08 -19.40
CA MET A 552 -0.11 17.33 -18.66
C MET A 552 -0.58 18.46 -19.58
N ASN A 553 -0.08 18.47 -20.82
CA ASN A 553 -0.50 19.39 -21.88
C ASN A 553 -1.80 18.98 -22.60
N SER A 554 -2.59 18.08 -22.00
CA SER A 554 -3.88 17.58 -22.53
C SER A 554 -3.81 16.89 -23.90
N LYS A 555 -2.62 16.44 -24.31
CA LYS A 555 -2.36 15.64 -25.52
C LYS A 555 -1.92 14.23 -25.14
N SER A 556 -2.64 13.60 -24.21
CA SER A 556 -2.30 12.29 -23.65
C SER A 556 -2.06 11.24 -24.74
N PRO A 557 -0.88 10.61 -24.79
CA PRO A 557 -0.63 9.46 -25.68
C PRO A 557 -1.34 8.20 -25.18
N PHE A 558 -1.82 8.20 -23.93
CA PHE A 558 -2.62 7.11 -23.38
C PHE A 558 -4.05 7.16 -23.94
N PRO A 559 -4.67 5.99 -24.19
CA PRO A 559 -6.04 5.90 -24.67
C PRO A 559 -7.03 6.51 -23.67
N HIS A 560 -8.10 7.10 -24.17
CA HIS A 560 -9.14 7.66 -23.32
C HIS A 560 -9.87 6.56 -22.53
N ILE A 561 -9.84 6.66 -21.19
CA ILE A 561 -10.54 5.76 -20.27
C ILE A 561 -11.51 6.53 -19.36
N ASP A 562 -12.57 5.86 -18.90
CA ASP A 562 -13.52 6.46 -17.95
C ASP A 562 -12.95 6.40 -16.53
N TYR A 563 -12.26 7.45 -16.10
CA TYR A 563 -11.54 7.49 -14.80
C TYR A 563 -12.42 7.24 -13.59
N ARG A 564 -13.75 7.42 -13.70
CA ARG A 564 -14.71 7.13 -12.61
C ARG A 564 -14.69 5.66 -12.17
N PHE A 565 -14.27 4.76 -13.07
CA PHE A 565 -14.24 3.32 -12.85
C PHE A 565 -12.84 2.70 -12.87
N ASN A 566 -11.80 3.53 -12.90
CA ASN A 566 -10.42 3.07 -12.88
C ASN A 566 -9.77 3.44 -11.56
N GLU A 567 -8.65 2.79 -11.24
CA GLU A 567 -7.94 3.01 -9.97
C GLU A 567 -7.44 4.45 -9.78
N PHE A 568 -7.19 5.17 -10.88
CA PHE A 568 -6.71 6.55 -10.87
C PHE A 568 -7.82 7.55 -11.19
N PRO A 569 -7.81 8.74 -10.56
CA PRO A 569 -8.84 9.75 -10.74
C PRO A 569 -8.72 10.54 -12.06
N ASN A 570 -7.54 10.57 -12.68
CA ASN A 570 -7.28 11.31 -13.91
C ASN A 570 -6.07 10.75 -14.69
N ALA A 571 -5.87 11.28 -15.90
CA ALA A 571 -4.81 10.87 -16.81
C ALA A 571 -3.40 11.16 -16.26
N GLY A 572 -3.21 12.29 -15.57
CA GLY A 572 -1.91 12.67 -15.00
C GLY A 572 -1.42 11.66 -13.98
N VAL A 573 -2.25 11.32 -12.99
CA VAL A 573 -1.92 10.33 -11.95
C VAL A 573 -1.66 8.95 -12.56
N HIS A 574 -2.48 8.56 -13.55
CA HIS A 574 -2.28 7.31 -14.30
C HIS A 574 -0.90 7.29 -14.99
N SER A 575 -0.59 8.33 -15.77
CA SER A 575 0.67 8.45 -16.51
C SER A 575 1.90 8.40 -15.61
N LEU A 576 1.82 9.01 -14.43
CA LEU A 576 2.89 9.00 -13.44
C LEU A 576 3.13 7.57 -12.90
N HIS A 577 2.09 6.90 -12.42
CA HIS A 577 2.25 5.58 -11.78
C HIS A 577 2.71 4.52 -12.77
N VAL A 578 2.16 4.49 -14.00
CA VAL A 578 2.63 3.52 -15.01
C VAL A 578 4.08 3.76 -15.40
N THR A 579 4.51 5.03 -15.47
CA THR A 579 5.90 5.39 -15.76
C THR A 579 6.83 4.98 -14.62
N CYS A 580 6.45 5.23 -13.36
CA CYS A 580 7.25 4.80 -12.21
C CYS A 580 7.36 3.27 -12.12
N VAL A 581 6.26 2.54 -12.36
CA VAL A 581 6.27 1.06 -12.41
C VAL A 581 7.24 0.56 -13.48
N GLU A 582 7.19 1.15 -14.68
CA GLU A 582 8.07 0.78 -15.80
C GLU A 582 9.54 1.07 -15.46
N LEU A 583 9.85 2.23 -14.87
CA LEU A 583 11.21 2.62 -14.48
C LEU A 583 11.80 1.69 -13.41
N ILE A 584 11.05 1.35 -12.36
CA ILE A 584 11.54 0.45 -11.29
C ILE A 584 11.73 -0.99 -11.83
N ALA A 585 10.94 -1.37 -12.83
CA ALA A 585 10.98 -2.69 -13.44
C ALA A 585 12.06 -2.86 -14.51
N LEU A 586 12.86 -1.82 -14.80
CA LEU A 586 14.01 -1.91 -15.70
C LEU A 586 15.09 -2.87 -15.14
N PRO A 587 15.84 -3.56 -16.00
CA PRO A 587 16.96 -4.43 -15.60
C PRO A 587 18.27 -3.64 -15.37
N VAL A 588 18.18 -2.38 -14.95
CA VAL A 588 19.35 -1.53 -14.67
C VAL A 588 19.31 -1.05 -13.21
N THR A 589 20.45 -0.59 -12.69
CA THR A 589 20.53 -0.13 -11.31
C THR A 589 19.76 1.18 -11.13
N PRO A 590 19.22 1.44 -9.91
CA PRO A 590 18.54 2.69 -9.60
C PRO A 590 19.35 3.95 -9.93
N THR A 591 20.65 3.91 -9.69
CA THR A 591 21.57 5.03 -9.94
C THR A 591 21.72 5.35 -11.43
N ILE A 592 21.70 4.34 -12.31
CA ILE A 592 21.74 4.55 -13.76
C ILE A 592 20.42 5.17 -14.22
N VAL A 593 19.27 4.66 -13.75
CA VAL A 593 17.96 5.25 -14.07
C VAL A 593 17.91 6.70 -13.62
N GLY A 594 18.25 6.98 -12.36
CA GLY A 594 18.22 8.32 -11.80
C GLY A 594 19.10 9.29 -12.59
N ASN A 595 20.36 8.90 -12.89
CA ASN A 595 21.25 9.74 -13.70
C ASN A 595 20.69 9.99 -15.10
N ASN A 596 20.18 8.96 -15.78
CA ASN A 596 19.57 9.13 -17.10
C ASN A 596 18.35 10.06 -17.07
N LEU A 597 17.55 10.04 -16.00
CA LEU A 597 16.44 10.99 -15.81
C LEU A 597 16.95 12.44 -15.65
N LEU A 598 18.05 12.67 -14.93
CA LEU A 598 18.68 14.00 -14.87
C LEU A 598 19.22 14.42 -16.24
N GLU A 599 19.82 13.47 -16.98
CA GLU A 599 20.38 13.71 -18.31
C GLU A 599 19.34 14.08 -19.36
N VAL A 600 18.07 13.66 -19.21
CA VAL A 600 16.96 14.13 -20.07
C VAL A 600 16.93 15.66 -20.14
N ILE A 601 17.23 16.35 -19.04
CA ILE A 601 17.32 17.81 -18.99
C ILE A 601 18.74 18.30 -19.26
N LEU A 602 19.75 17.73 -18.59
CA LEU A 602 21.12 18.26 -18.63
C LEU A 602 21.82 18.08 -19.98
N THR A 603 21.47 17.05 -20.76
CA THR A 603 22.01 16.80 -22.10
C THR A 603 20.91 16.70 -23.16
N GLY A 604 19.74 16.18 -22.80
CA GLY A 604 18.58 16.02 -23.69
C GLY A 604 17.89 17.33 -24.09
N HIS A 605 18.16 18.46 -23.42
CA HIS A 605 17.63 19.77 -23.79
C HIS A 605 17.93 20.17 -25.25
N LYS A 606 18.93 19.55 -25.89
CA LYS A 606 19.28 19.76 -27.31
C LYS A 606 18.21 19.24 -28.28
N VAL A 607 17.42 18.25 -27.86
CA VAL A 607 16.38 17.61 -28.68
C VAL A 607 14.98 18.13 -28.29
N ILE A 608 14.83 18.62 -27.06
CA ILE A 608 13.57 19.13 -26.52
C ILE A 608 13.31 20.55 -27.04
N SER A 609 12.05 20.87 -27.35
CA SER A 609 11.67 22.25 -27.69
C SER A 609 11.94 23.19 -26.53
N ARG A 610 12.70 24.26 -26.79
CA ARG A 610 13.05 25.29 -25.79
C ARG A 610 11.82 25.91 -25.12
N THR A 611 10.71 26.06 -25.86
CA THR A 611 9.47 26.61 -25.33
C THR A 611 8.82 25.78 -24.23
N ASN A 612 9.16 24.49 -24.13
CA ASN A 612 8.49 23.56 -23.23
C ASN A 612 9.42 23.01 -22.16
N ILE A 613 10.66 23.50 -22.06
CA ILE A 613 11.68 22.91 -21.17
C ILE A 613 11.22 22.90 -19.70
N GLU A 614 10.43 23.89 -19.28
CA GLU A 614 9.87 23.97 -17.92
C GLU A 614 8.92 22.81 -17.63
N ASP A 615 8.08 22.41 -18.58
CA ASP A 615 7.19 21.25 -18.43
C ASP A 615 7.98 19.95 -18.26
N TRP A 616 9.10 19.83 -18.98
CA TRP A 616 10.00 18.67 -18.88
C TRP A 616 10.71 18.63 -17.54
N ILE A 617 11.23 19.78 -17.07
CA ILE A 617 11.83 19.90 -15.74
C ILE A 617 10.81 19.49 -14.68
N ASN A 618 9.57 19.98 -14.79
CA ASN A 618 8.48 19.64 -13.90
C ASN A 618 8.14 18.13 -13.90
N ALA A 619 8.06 17.52 -15.08
CA ALA A 619 7.77 16.09 -15.22
C ALA A 619 8.90 15.22 -14.64
N VAL A 620 10.17 15.56 -14.87
CA VAL A 620 11.31 14.84 -14.28
C VAL A 620 11.30 14.97 -12.77
N GLY A 621 11.06 16.18 -12.24
CA GLY A 621 10.93 16.40 -10.79
C GLY A 621 9.85 15.53 -10.17
N LEU A 622 8.67 15.49 -10.79
CA LEU A 622 7.53 14.68 -10.33
C LEU A 622 7.80 13.16 -10.37
N VAL A 623 8.43 12.67 -11.44
CA VAL A 623 8.77 11.24 -11.57
C VAL A 623 9.84 10.86 -10.56
N LEU A 624 10.90 11.66 -10.44
CA LEU A 624 12.05 11.33 -9.60
C LEU A 624 11.66 11.27 -8.12
N THR A 625 10.79 12.17 -7.65
CA THR A 625 10.29 12.16 -6.26
C THR A 625 9.32 11.02 -5.95
N ALA A 626 8.67 10.46 -6.98
CA ALA A 626 7.80 9.29 -6.87
C ALA A 626 8.57 7.96 -6.96
N LEU A 627 9.88 7.98 -7.18
CA LEU A 627 10.72 6.79 -7.15
C LEU A 627 11.35 6.57 -5.76
N PRO A 628 11.82 5.35 -5.44
CA PRO A 628 12.55 5.09 -4.21
C PRO A 628 13.79 5.97 -4.03
N GLU A 629 14.25 6.13 -2.79
CA GLU A 629 15.43 6.95 -2.44
C GLU A 629 16.67 6.67 -3.28
N SER A 630 16.92 5.41 -3.61
CA SER A 630 18.04 4.97 -4.44
C SER A 630 18.04 5.54 -5.86
N TYR A 631 16.93 6.09 -6.35
CA TYR A 631 16.82 6.71 -7.66
C TYR A 631 17.07 8.21 -7.62
N TRP A 632 16.58 8.90 -6.59
CA TRP A 632 16.64 10.37 -6.52
C TRP A 632 17.84 10.89 -5.72
N CYS A 633 18.50 10.06 -4.91
CA CYS A 633 19.73 10.43 -4.19
C CYS A 633 20.87 10.87 -5.12
N VAL A 634 20.85 10.43 -6.40
CA VAL A 634 21.81 10.87 -7.44
C VAL A 634 21.77 12.38 -7.70
N LEU A 635 20.66 13.07 -7.37
CA LEU A 635 20.60 14.53 -7.43
C LEU A 635 21.61 15.14 -6.45
N ASN A 636 21.70 14.59 -5.24
CA ASN A 636 22.65 15.06 -4.23
C ASN A 636 24.09 14.87 -4.74
N GLU A 637 24.40 13.69 -5.31
CA GLU A 637 25.71 13.43 -5.92
C GLU A 637 26.03 14.43 -7.04
N ARG A 638 25.04 14.78 -7.87
CA ARG A 638 25.19 15.74 -8.97
C ARG A 638 25.41 17.17 -8.47
N ILE A 639 24.70 17.58 -7.41
CA ILE A 639 24.90 18.86 -6.72
C ILE A 639 26.34 18.94 -6.19
N LEU A 640 26.81 17.89 -5.51
CA LEU A 640 28.18 17.85 -4.96
C LEU A 640 29.23 17.86 -6.08
N SER A 641 29.01 17.12 -7.16
CA SER A 641 29.89 17.14 -8.34
C SER A 641 29.97 18.54 -8.97
N MET A 642 28.84 19.26 -9.05
CA MET A 642 28.82 20.63 -9.55
C MET A 642 29.57 21.58 -8.61
N MET A 643 29.41 21.44 -7.29
CA MET A 643 30.16 22.24 -6.31
C MET A 643 31.68 22.07 -6.44
N GLN A 644 32.14 20.88 -6.80
CA GLN A 644 33.56 20.58 -7.01
C GLN A 644 34.04 20.89 -8.45
N SER A 645 33.15 21.37 -9.32
CA SER A 645 33.50 21.71 -10.68
C SER A 645 34.40 22.95 -10.74
N PRO A 646 35.25 23.09 -11.78
CA PRO A 646 36.09 24.26 -11.95
C PRO A 646 35.27 25.55 -12.15
N VAL A 647 34.01 25.45 -12.56
CA VAL A 647 33.09 26.58 -12.76
C VAL A 647 32.85 27.31 -11.44
N LEU A 648 32.63 26.58 -10.35
CA LEU A 648 32.37 27.16 -9.03
C LEU A 648 33.66 27.37 -8.23
N LEU A 649 34.69 26.53 -8.41
CA LEU A 649 35.96 26.67 -7.68
C LEU A 649 36.83 27.83 -8.16
N ASN A 650 36.83 28.12 -9.47
CA ASN A 650 37.73 29.10 -10.08
C ASN A 650 36.98 30.30 -10.70
N CYS A 651 35.82 30.66 -10.12
CA CYS A 651 34.94 31.72 -10.61
C CYS A 651 35.51 33.13 -10.36
N HIS A 652 36.73 33.43 -10.80
CA HIS A 652 37.38 34.71 -10.52
C HIS A 652 36.94 35.83 -11.48
N LYS A 653 36.29 35.50 -12.62
CA LYS A 653 36.00 36.46 -13.70
C LYS A 653 34.53 36.59 -14.12
N GLN A 654 33.65 35.70 -13.67
CA GLN A 654 32.23 35.70 -14.07
C GLN A 654 31.35 36.01 -12.86
N ASP A 655 30.23 36.71 -13.10
CA ASP A 655 29.23 36.98 -12.07
C ASP A 655 28.52 35.66 -11.70
N PRO A 656 28.63 35.17 -10.45
CA PRO A 656 27.99 33.93 -10.04
C PRO A 656 26.46 33.96 -10.20
N PHE A 657 25.82 35.14 -10.09
CA PHE A 657 24.37 35.24 -10.28
C PHE A 657 23.94 34.94 -11.72
N HIS A 658 24.75 35.32 -12.72
CA HIS A 658 24.50 34.95 -14.12
C HIS A 658 24.70 33.45 -14.37
N LEU A 659 25.65 32.80 -13.67
CA LEU A 659 25.84 31.36 -13.77
C LEU A 659 24.65 30.57 -13.22
N MET A 660 23.96 31.13 -12.23
CA MET A 660 22.83 30.48 -11.55
C MET A 660 21.47 30.84 -12.16
N ASP A 661 21.41 31.85 -13.02
CA ASP A 661 20.18 32.29 -13.68
C ASP A 661 19.79 31.36 -14.84
N PHE A 662 18.84 30.47 -14.57
CA PHE A 662 18.22 29.63 -15.59
C PHE A 662 17.51 30.45 -16.67
N THR A 663 16.71 31.46 -16.28
CA THR A 663 15.86 32.19 -17.21
C THR A 663 16.66 33.06 -18.17
N GLY A 664 17.67 33.77 -17.66
CA GLY A 664 18.59 34.57 -18.46
C GLY A 664 19.44 33.69 -19.38
N SER A 665 20.05 32.62 -18.84
CA SER A 665 20.88 31.71 -19.64
C SER A 665 20.09 31.01 -20.74
N HIS A 666 18.88 30.55 -20.43
CA HIS A 666 17.99 29.93 -21.39
C HIS A 666 17.54 30.92 -22.47
N SER A 667 17.16 32.15 -22.10
CA SER A 667 16.71 33.17 -23.06
C SER A 667 17.84 33.62 -24.00
N CYS A 668 19.05 33.75 -23.47
CA CYS A 668 20.24 34.21 -24.18
C CYS A 668 20.95 33.12 -25.01
N MET A 669 20.44 31.88 -25.05
CA MET A 669 21.08 30.75 -25.75
C MET A 669 22.47 30.38 -25.22
N THR A 670 22.72 30.64 -23.93
CA THR A 670 23.97 30.32 -23.27
C THR A 670 23.68 29.29 -22.18
N GLU A 671 23.23 28.08 -22.56
CA GLU A 671 22.79 27.07 -21.58
C GLU A 671 23.91 26.75 -20.57
N MET A 672 23.73 27.19 -19.33
CA MET A 672 24.66 26.91 -18.23
C MET A 672 24.16 25.72 -17.45
N GLN A 673 25.01 24.69 -17.30
CA GLN A 673 24.65 23.49 -16.53
C GLN A 673 24.30 23.80 -15.06
N THR A 674 24.90 24.84 -14.48
CA THR A 674 24.62 25.32 -13.12
C THR A 674 23.18 25.79 -12.96
N GLY A 675 22.69 26.65 -13.87
CA GLY A 675 21.30 27.13 -13.84
C GLY A 675 20.28 26.02 -14.10
N TYR A 676 20.57 25.12 -15.03
CA TYR A 676 19.71 23.96 -15.31
C TYR A 676 19.63 22.99 -14.13
N LEU A 677 20.75 22.75 -13.45
CA LEU A 677 20.78 21.90 -12.26
C LEU A 677 20.01 22.53 -11.09
N ILE A 678 20.10 23.85 -10.90
CA ILE A 678 19.28 24.56 -9.90
C ILE A 678 17.79 24.40 -10.23
N ALA A 679 17.38 24.68 -11.47
CA ALA A 679 15.98 24.54 -11.87
C ALA A 679 15.45 23.11 -11.66
N LEU A 680 16.27 22.10 -11.97
CA LEU A 680 15.93 20.70 -11.75
C LEU A 680 15.83 20.35 -10.26
N ALA A 681 16.81 20.76 -9.44
CA ALA A 681 16.78 20.57 -8.00
C ALA A 681 15.57 21.26 -7.37
N SER A 682 15.23 22.47 -7.84
CA SER A 682 14.04 23.19 -7.40
C SER A 682 12.76 22.43 -7.75
N SER A 683 12.66 21.84 -8.94
CA SER A 683 11.50 21.03 -9.31
C SER A 683 11.37 19.77 -8.45
N VAL A 684 12.49 19.07 -8.20
CA VAL A 684 12.51 17.89 -7.32
C VAL A 684 12.09 18.27 -5.90
N TYR A 685 12.66 19.32 -5.31
CA TYR A 685 12.26 19.74 -3.95
C TYR A 685 10.86 20.35 -3.88
N HIS A 686 10.32 20.86 -4.99
CA HIS A 686 8.92 21.28 -5.05
C HIS A 686 7.97 20.09 -4.93
N HIS A 687 8.25 18.99 -5.62
CA HIS A 687 7.43 17.77 -5.61
C HIS A 687 7.78 16.78 -4.49
N ALA A 688 8.92 16.98 -3.81
CA ALA A 688 9.35 16.11 -2.72
C ALA A 688 8.30 16.07 -1.61
N SER A 689 8.10 14.93 -0.96
CA SER A 689 7.25 14.84 0.22
C SER A 689 7.85 15.63 1.39
N VAL A 690 7.03 15.94 2.41
CA VAL A 690 7.53 16.53 3.67
C VAL A 690 8.64 15.67 4.27
N GLY A 691 8.52 14.34 4.17
CA GLY A 691 9.53 13.40 4.65
C GLY A 691 10.85 13.51 3.89
N GLN A 692 10.80 13.54 2.56
CA GLN A 692 11.99 13.65 1.70
C GLN A 692 12.71 14.98 1.90
N ILE A 693 11.98 16.11 1.92
CA ILE A 693 12.60 17.43 2.12
C ILE A 693 13.14 17.61 3.55
N SER A 694 12.65 16.84 4.51
CA SER A 694 13.15 16.85 5.89
C SER A 694 14.57 16.29 6.02
N LEU A 695 15.10 15.61 5.00
CA LEU A 695 16.47 15.10 4.96
C LEU A 695 17.49 16.18 4.55
N LEU A 696 17.01 17.35 4.10
CA LEU A 696 17.85 18.45 3.65
C LEU A 696 18.88 18.93 4.70
N PRO A 697 18.55 19.14 5.99
CA PRO A 697 19.55 19.54 6.98
C PRO A 697 20.67 18.51 7.14
N GLN A 698 20.35 17.21 7.12
CA GLN A 698 21.34 16.15 7.21
C GLN A 698 22.27 16.17 6.00
N PHE A 699 21.71 16.33 4.79
CA PHE A 699 22.50 16.48 3.57
C PHE A 699 23.46 17.68 3.65
N LEU A 700 22.96 18.85 4.11
CA LEU A 700 23.78 20.05 4.27
C LEU A 700 24.93 19.82 5.26
N LYS A 701 24.63 19.23 6.41
CA LYS A 701 25.59 18.99 7.49
C LYS A 701 26.65 17.96 7.15
N GLU A 702 26.24 16.80 6.64
CA GLU A 702 27.10 15.63 6.49
C GLU A 702 27.83 15.60 5.15
N GLN A 703 27.26 16.18 4.09
CA GLN A 703 27.82 16.07 2.73
C GLN A 703 28.27 17.41 2.15
N VAL A 704 27.49 18.48 2.31
CA VAL A 704 27.81 19.80 1.72
C VAL A 704 28.86 20.55 2.52
N LYS A 705 28.65 20.68 3.84
CA LYS A 705 29.53 21.43 4.75
C LYS A 705 31.01 20.99 4.73
N PRO A 706 31.36 19.69 4.59
CA PRO A 706 32.77 19.29 4.49
C PRO A 706 33.48 19.75 3.22
N ILE A 707 32.73 20.06 2.15
CA ILE A 707 33.28 20.36 0.81
C ILE A 707 33.28 21.87 0.53
N ILE A 708 32.37 22.63 1.15
CA ILE A 708 32.20 24.06 0.91
C ILE A 708 33.42 24.86 1.40
N LYS A 709 33.98 25.67 0.50
CA LYS A 709 35.22 26.44 0.75
C LYS A 709 35.22 27.83 0.13
N THR A 710 34.42 28.03 -0.92
CA THR A 710 34.38 29.27 -1.71
C THR A 710 33.04 29.98 -1.56
N GLU A 711 33.04 31.27 -1.87
CA GLU A 711 31.85 32.11 -1.82
C GLU A 711 30.77 31.66 -2.83
N GLU A 712 31.19 31.24 -4.02
CA GLU A 712 30.28 30.82 -5.09
C GLU A 712 29.59 29.49 -4.77
N GLN A 713 30.30 28.56 -4.12
CA GLN A 713 29.68 27.33 -3.61
C GLN A 713 28.61 27.62 -2.56
N PHE A 714 28.82 28.61 -1.70
CA PHE A 714 27.82 29.02 -0.71
C PHE A 714 26.59 29.64 -1.36
N LEU A 715 26.80 30.58 -2.28
CA LEU A 715 25.70 31.19 -3.03
C LEU A 715 24.91 30.14 -3.82
N PHE A 716 25.57 29.15 -4.42
CA PHE A 716 24.92 28.04 -5.13
C PHE A 716 23.97 27.25 -4.22
N ILE A 717 24.40 26.92 -3.01
CA ILE A 717 23.55 26.23 -2.02
C ILE A 717 22.40 27.13 -1.55
N CYS A 718 22.63 28.43 -1.35
CA CYS A 718 21.57 29.37 -1.02
C CYS A 718 20.47 29.43 -2.09
N HIS A 719 20.81 29.37 -3.38
CA HIS A 719 19.83 29.34 -4.47
C HIS A 719 19.01 28.05 -4.49
N ILE A 720 19.60 26.93 -4.08
CA ILE A 720 18.90 25.64 -4.00
C ILE A 720 17.95 25.61 -2.80
N VAL A 721 18.40 26.06 -1.63
CA VAL A 721 17.68 25.90 -0.35
C VAL A 721 16.69 27.04 -0.08
N GLY A 722 17.07 28.28 -0.40
CA GLY A 722 16.32 29.50 -0.08
C GLY A 722 14.84 29.46 -0.47
N PRO A 723 14.48 29.05 -1.70
CA PRO A 723 13.07 29.00 -2.13
C PRO A 723 12.17 28.10 -1.29
N PHE A 724 12.74 27.10 -0.59
CA PHE A 724 11.97 26.10 0.16
C PHE A 724 11.83 26.44 1.65
N LEU A 725 12.44 27.52 2.13
CA LEU A 725 12.36 27.92 3.55
C LEU A 725 10.92 28.21 3.99
N GLN A 726 10.10 28.84 3.14
CA GLN A 726 8.68 29.08 3.44
C GLN A 726 7.92 27.76 3.59
N ARG A 727 8.16 26.79 2.70
CA ARG A 727 7.53 25.48 2.74
C ARG A 727 7.92 24.73 4.02
N LEU A 728 9.22 24.67 4.31
CA LEU A 728 9.74 24.09 5.53
C LEU A 728 9.16 24.79 6.76
N TYR A 729 8.96 26.11 6.75
CA TYR A 729 8.42 26.86 7.89
C TYR A 729 6.96 26.47 8.20
N ILE A 730 6.13 26.38 7.15
CA ILE A 730 4.71 26.01 7.25
C ILE A 730 4.56 24.55 7.66
N GLU A 731 5.30 23.64 7.03
CA GLU A 731 5.14 22.19 7.24
C GLU A 731 5.87 21.71 8.51
N ARG A 732 7.07 22.25 8.78
CA ARG A 732 8.01 21.80 9.82
C ARG A 732 8.98 22.89 10.30
N THR A 733 8.50 23.78 11.16
CA THR A 733 9.27 24.92 11.69
C THR A 733 10.66 24.55 12.25
N ARG A 734 10.81 23.41 12.93
CA ARG A 734 12.11 22.96 13.48
C ARG A 734 13.18 22.77 12.39
N ILE A 735 12.79 22.26 11.23
CA ILE A 735 13.72 21.96 10.13
C ILE A 735 14.30 23.24 9.56
N VAL A 736 13.52 24.32 9.48
CA VAL A 736 14.03 25.64 9.08
C VAL A 736 15.09 26.14 10.04
N MET A 737 14.92 25.90 11.34
CA MET A 737 15.92 26.28 12.34
C MET A 737 17.24 25.54 12.11
N ASP A 738 17.16 24.22 11.91
CA ASP A 738 18.33 23.38 11.64
C ASP A 738 19.04 23.80 10.34
N VAL A 739 18.29 24.00 9.25
CA VAL A 739 18.84 24.51 7.97
C VAL A 739 19.51 25.87 8.17
N THR A 740 18.90 26.77 8.94
CA THR A 740 19.44 28.10 9.18
C THR A 740 20.78 28.01 9.90
N ILE A 741 20.87 27.20 10.96
CA ILE A 741 22.13 26.99 11.70
C ILE A 741 23.22 26.47 10.75
N GLU A 742 22.92 25.46 9.93
CA GLU A 742 23.89 24.91 8.97
C GLU A 742 24.34 25.97 7.93
N LEU A 743 23.45 26.87 7.48
CA LEU A 743 23.85 27.99 6.61
C LEU A 743 24.86 28.93 7.27
N TYR A 744 24.70 29.26 8.56
CA TYR A 744 25.69 30.07 9.29
C TYR A 744 27.02 29.33 9.48
N GLU A 745 26.98 28.04 9.81
CA GLU A 745 28.19 27.25 9.99
C GLU A 745 28.96 27.05 8.67
N MET A 746 28.25 26.91 7.54
CA MET A 746 28.87 26.89 6.21
C MET A 746 29.49 28.25 5.85
N LEU A 747 28.81 29.36 6.16
CA LEU A 747 29.37 30.69 5.95
C LEU A 747 30.64 30.91 6.80
N GLU A 748 30.69 30.37 8.02
CA GLU A 748 31.90 30.41 8.86
C GLU A 748 33.09 29.70 8.20
N ALA A 749 32.84 28.53 7.61
CA ALA A 749 33.87 27.77 6.90
C ALA A 749 34.40 28.54 5.68
N VAL A 750 33.50 29.17 4.92
CA VAL A 750 33.85 29.99 3.74
C VAL A 750 34.60 31.25 4.14
N ASP A 751 34.16 31.94 5.19
CA ASP A 751 34.80 33.15 5.69
C ASP A 751 36.24 32.89 6.17
N LYS A 752 36.47 31.75 6.82
CA LYS A 752 37.81 31.35 7.26
C LYS A 752 38.73 30.91 6.13
N ASN A 753 38.17 30.37 5.04
CA ASN A 753 38.96 29.84 3.93
C ASN A 753 39.27 30.90 2.85
N CYS A 754 38.39 31.87 2.61
CA CYS A 754 38.57 32.90 1.58
C CYS A 754 39.31 34.14 2.12
N GLU A 755 40.27 34.68 1.36
CA GLU A 755 40.99 35.91 1.74
C GLU A 755 40.09 37.15 1.84
N SER A 756 39.08 37.25 0.99
CA SER A 756 38.03 38.27 1.04
C SER A 756 36.74 37.74 0.40
N LEU A 757 35.61 38.29 0.81
CA LEU A 757 34.28 37.98 0.24
C LEU A 757 33.80 39.17 -0.60
N ARG A 758 33.33 38.89 -1.82
CA ARG A 758 32.89 39.90 -2.81
C ARG A 758 31.41 40.24 -2.69
N PHE A 759 30.59 39.29 -2.28
CA PHE A 759 29.12 39.34 -2.25
C PHE A 759 28.58 39.31 -0.82
N ILE A 760 29.27 40.00 0.10
CA ILE A 760 28.88 40.05 1.52
C ILE A 760 27.47 40.64 1.68
N ASP A 761 27.14 41.71 0.95
CA ASP A 761 25.85 42.40 1.10
C ASP A 761 24.66 41.47 0.75
N PRO A 762 24.62 40.82 -0.45
CA PRO A 762 23.58 39.82 -0.75
C PRO A 762 23.47 38.67 0.25
N ILE A 763 24.61 38.18 0.76
CA ILE A 763 24.62 37.11 1.77
C ILE A 763 23.97 37.61 3.07
N CYS A 764 24.36 38.79 3.54
CA CYS A 764 23.77 39.39 4.74
C CYS A 764 22.28 39.68 4.57
N ASP A 765 21.86 40.20 3.42
CA ASP A 765 20.45 40.49 3.12
C ASP A 765 19.58 39.22 3.18
N LEU A 766 20.08 38.11 2.61
CA LEU A 766 19.41 36.82 2.72
C LEU A 766 19.30 36.36 4.18
N LEU A 767 20.37 36.46 4.96
CA LEU A 767 20.36 36.05 6.37
C LEU A 767 19.40 36.92 7.22
N TYR A 768 19.30 38.22 6.92
CA TYR A 768 18.30 39.10 7.51
C TYR A 768 16.88 38.70 7.12
N HIS A 769 16.65 38.41 5.85
CA HIS A 769 15.37 37.90 5.38
C HIS A 769 14.97 36.62 6.12
N ILE A 770 15.89 35.66 6.26
CA ILE A 770 15.65 34.41 6.99
C ILE A 770 15.27 34.67 8.45
N LYS A 771 15.98 35.59 9.12
CA LYS A 771 15.66 35.98 10.49
C LYS A 771 14.25 36.54 10.60
N TYR A 772 13.93 37.57 9.82
CA TYR A 772 12.68 38.30 10.01
C TYR A 772 11.44 37.54 9.52
N MET A 773 11.59 36.68 8.50
CA MET A 773 10.48 35.94 7.93
C MET A 773 10.24 34.58 8.58
N PHE A 774 11.30 33.91 9.08
CA PHE A 774 11.18 32.52 9.52
C PHE A 774 11.65 32.28 10.95
N THR A 775 12.89 32.62 11.28
CA THR A 775 13.51 32.13 12.52
C THR A 775 13.32 33.03 13.73
N GLY A 776 13.04 34.31 13.53
CA GLY A 776 12.93 35.32 14.59
C GLY A 776 14.14 35.29 15.53
N ASP A 777 13.89 34.95 16.79
CA ASP A 777 14.90 34.81 17.83
C ASP A 777 15.13 33.35 18.28
N SER A 778 14.50 32.37 17.63
CA SER A 778 14.52 30.96 18.05
C SER A 778 15.91 30.30 18.01
N VAL A 779 16.79 30.77 17.14
CA VAL A 779 18.17 30.26 16.94
C VAL A 779 19.24 31.30 17.29
N LYS A 780 18.84 32.33 18.07
CA LYS A 780 19.71 33.48 18.35
C LYS A 780 21.00 33.08 19.07
N ALA A 781 20.92 32.19 20.07
CA ALA A 781 22.05 31.81 20.89
C ALA A 781 23.12 31.04 20.09
N GLU A 782 22.68 30.11 19.25
CA GLU A 782 23.53 29.33 18.35
C GLU A 782 24.20 30.23 17.31
N ILE A 783 23.40 31.10 16.66
CA ILE A 783 23.90 32.03 15.65
C ILE A 783 24.88 33.04 16.25
N GLU A 784 24.62 33.57 17.44
CA GLU A 784 25.51 34.54 18.08
C GLU A 784 26.91 33.97 18.33
N ARG A 785 26.99 32.70 18.73
CA ARG A 785 28.27 32.00 18.87
C ARG A 785 29.03 31.93 17.53
N ILE A 786 28.32 31.68 16.43
CA ILE A 786 28.92 31.57 15.10
C ILE A 786 29.35 32.96 14.59
N ILE A 787 28.51 33.99 14.73
CA ILE A 787 28.82 35.36 14.26
C ILE A 787 30.08 35.91 14.94
N ARG A 788 30.30 35.61 16.22
CA ARG A 788 31.53 36.01 16.94
C ARG A 788 32.82 35.45 16.32
N ASN A 789 32.72 34.36 15.56
CA ASN A 789 33.86 33.74 14.88
C ASN A 789 34.11 34.32 13.47
N PHE A 790 33.20 35.13 12.93
CA PHE A 790 33.38 35.76 11.62
C PHE A 790 34.41 36.88 11.66
N ARG A 791 34.95 37.25 10.50
CA ARG A 791 35.79 38.44 10.35
C ARG A 791 34.99 39.75 10.57
N PRO A 792 35.68 40.84 10.98
CA PRO A 792 35.02 42.12 11.27
C PRO A 792 34.05 42.65 10.18
N PRO A 793 34.32 42.51 8.87
CA PRO A 793 33.41 42.98 7.83
C PRO A 793 32.02 42.32 7.83
N LEU A 794 31.92 41.03 8.17
CA LEU A 794 30.63 40.36 8.32
C LEU A 794 29.99 40.68 9.66
N GLN A 795 30.77 40.73 10.74
CA GLN A 795 30.24 41.08 12.07
C GLN A 795 29.56 42.44 12.06
N LEU A 796 30.18 43.43 11.39
CA LEU A 796 29.64 44.78 11.29
C LEU A 796 28.32 44.83 10.48
N ARG A 797 28.22 44.05 9.41
CA ARG A 797 27.00 43.96 8.60
C ARG A 797 25.88 43.18 9.28
N LEU A 798 26.21 42.13 10.02
CA LEU A 798 25.27 41.26 10.74
C LEU A 798 24.97 41.74 12.17
N ARG A 799 25.45 42.93 12.59
CA ARG A 799 25.34 43.45 13.96
C ARG A 799 23.92 43.47 14.53
N PHE A 800 22.92 43.67 13.66
CA PHE A 800 21.52 43.74 14.08
C PHE A 800 20.85 42.38 14.28
N LEU A 801 21.47 41.27 13.84
CA LEU A 801 20.92 39.92 14.05
C LEU A 801 20.98 39.50 15.52
N THR A 802 22.04 39.90 16.23
CA THR A 802 22.33 39.48 17.61
C THR A 802 22.33 40.63 18.61
N ARG A 803 22.27 41.90 18.15
CA ARG A 803 22.46 43.11 18.96
C ARG A 803 23.82 43.10 19.69
N MET A 804 24.88 42.70 19.00
CA MET A 804 26.24 42.83 19.55
C MET A 804 26.65 44.31 19.56
N ASN A 805 27.07 44.81 20.72
CA ASN A 805 27.77 46.09 20.82
C ASN A 805 29.20 45.89 20.30
N ILE A 806 29.38 46.06 18.99
CA ILE A 806 30.71 46.07 18.38
C ILE A 806 31.26 47.49 18.59
N GLU A 807 32.24 47.66 19.47
CA GLU A 807 33.00 48.90 19.58
C GLU A 807 33.77 49.12 18.28
N THR A 808 33.47 50.22 17.58
CA THR A 808 34.20 50.67 16.40
C THR A 808 35.58 51.15 16.82
N ASN A 809 36.62 50.40 16.48
CA ASN A 809 38.00 50.91 16.40
C ASN A 809 38.49 50.79 14.96
#